data_AF-A0A7Z1R0K1-F1
#
_entry.id   AF-A0A7Z1R0K1-F1
#
_cell.length_a   1.000
_cell.length_b   1.000
_cell.length_c   1.000
_cell.angle_alpha   90.00
_cell.angle_beta   90.00
_cell.angle_gamma   90.00
#
_symmetry.space_group_name_H-M   'P 1'
#
loop_
_entity.id
_entity.type
_entity.pdbx_description
1 polymer ?
#
loop_
_entity_poly.entity_id
_entity_poly.type
_entity_poly.pdbx_seq_one_letter_code
_entity_poly.pdbx_strand_id
1 'polypeptide(L)'
;MARNVDFAAPTAMVIALVTPRTAAVRIVLALAVAAVVNMWAVVPGAEGWDHGVLTRTVGQPVVRYAGNGLAAALAIWGLVGLLGSASRRQRMARAAERRRDFLGAAELYLEDGNRKRALELFQKARAWRRAADLAGELGLEAEAASLLRRSGGRDLAEAARRYRALGDRESAIRCDGDLAEWLARHEHVAEAIEAWLRAGESQRALRTARLALDEGRLRPNDSAFTAARRAAQDTHDHQTLARLFEAEGAWRRAALAWREAGDNARAAANFRRAGRLDEAADAEGAAGRPREAAQLRMRQLRELQDRLSLTHARGDAQTPESERLRRQIRQEAESLITHLGDLGMEREMIEVLRSAGRIEEAVERLAADGQAAAAAELARESERWDLAARMLERLSRWGEASDMHELAGAIEQAAECAEHAGEDARALQLYRRIDRPDRAAHCLARLGSLQDALRELHGEGRLDDACALLRSYPGPVPDVPEIIIDMANWAASRGSLAQAIACLQRAVIGVALQPGRLAPAVELARRLHEAGEHDAALEQLERVLGYDYSHQPARQLRAVIEAAMASAELSSTRPARDDVDYEAERPSPAQQRYEILTELGRGGMGVVYRARDTRLERDVAIKVLRTTSPEEAARLEQEAKAAATLNHPGIVTIYDFEAGFDGYFITMEYVPGEPLDTVARTQPERIRTNLVPILVRLADAVAYAHRHHVVHRDLKPGNILLTPTQEVKILDFGIAARLDTGASAGPAVCGTPYYMAPEQIRGQDTTPATDIYALGATLFQLTTGRPPFHEGNVIEAQLTKQPPDPATLARDLPAGLGPIILRCLEKDPARRFSSADELREALASIGQR
;
A
#
# COMPACT_ATOMS: atom_id res chain seq x y z
N MET A 1 -90.93 86.66 -68.58
CA MET A 1 -91.60 87.03 -69.86
C MET A 1 -92.11 85.73 -70.48
N ALA A 2 -93.36 85.53 -70.90
CA ALA A 2 -94.61 86.30 -70.82
C ALA A 2 -95.78 85.28 -70.68
N ARG A 3 -96.85 85.51 -69.90
CA ARG A 3 -98.21 85.91 -70.36
C ARG A 3 -98.68 85.23 -71.67
N ASN A 4 -99.90 84.75 -71.88
CA ASN A 4 -101.15 84.46 -71.13
C ASN A 4 -102.22 84.07 -72.20
N VAL A 5 -103.47 83.82 -71.78
CA VAL A 5 -104.72 83.52 -72.54
C VAL A 5 -105.04 82.02 -72.53
N ASP A 6 -105.81 81.48 -71.58
CA ASP A 6 -107.24 81.67 -71.21
C ASP A 6 -108.26 80.98 -72.13
N PHE A 7 -109.05 80.04 -71.57
CA PHE A 7 -110.52 80.09 -71.62
C PHE A 7 -111.18 79.21 -70.52
N ALA A 8 -112.28 79.71 -69.96
CA ALA A 8 -113.15 79.13 -68.92
C ALA A 8 -114.41 78.46 -69.55
N ALA A 9 -115.31 77.70 -68.89
CA ALA A 9 -115.33 77.00 -67.58
C ALA A 9 -116.45 75.88 -67.59
N PRO A 10 -117.37 75.67 -66.60
CA PRO A 10 -117.31 74.45 -65.78
C PRO A 10 -118.63 73.65 -65.57
N THR A 11 -118.54 72.43 -65.02
CA THR A 11 -119.45 71.97 -63.95
C THR A 11 -118.84 70.84 -63.09
N ALA A 12 -118.93 70.96 -61.76
CA ALA A 12 -118.70 69.89 -60.79
C ALA A 12 -120.01 69.06 -60.58
N MET A 13 -120.14 67.99 -59.79
CA MET A 13 -119.53 67.64 -58.49
C MET A 13 -119.96 66.20 -58.07
N VAL A 14 -119.33 65.59 -57.04
CA VAL A 14 -119.83 64.40 -56.24
C VAL A 14 -119.77 63.02 -56.96
N ILE A 15 -119.22 61.89 -56.45
CA ILE A 15 -118.51 61.52 -55.20
C ILE A 15 -117.51 60.35 -55.49
N ALA A 16 -116.51 60.14 -54.61
CA ALA A 16 -115.55 59.01 -54.68
C ALA A 16 -115.68 58.06 -53.47
N LEU A 17 -115.38 56.76 -53.61
CA LEU A 17 -115.14 55.85 -52.47
C LEU A 17 -114.36 54.54 -52.79
N VAL A 18 -113.15 54.44 -52.22
CA VAL A 18 -112.45 53.29 -51.58
C VAL A 18 -112.61 51.86 -52.15
N THR A 19 -111.46 51.23 -52.46
CA THR A 19 -111.32 49.77 -52.69
C THR A 19 -110.99 49.00 -51.40
N PRO A 20 -111.80 48.00 -50.95
CA PRO A 20 -111.53 47.26 -49.71
C PRO A 20 -110.45 46.17 -49.80
N ARG A 21 -109.63 46.06 -48.74
CA ARG A 21 -108.41 45.22 -48.67
C ARG A 21 -108.57 43.82 -48.02
N THR A 22 -109.76 43.40 -47.60
CA THR A 22 -109.96 42.11 -46.91
C THR A 22 -111.02 41.23 -47.57
N ALA A 23 -110.81 39.91 -47.55
CA ALA A 23 -111.69 38.93 -48.20
C ALA A 23 -113.13 38.95 -47.64
N ALA A 24 -113.27 39.14 -46.31
CA ALA A 24 -114.57 39.28 -45.67
C ALA A 24 -115.39 40.45 -46.23
N VAL A 25 -114.77 41.61 -46.48
CA VAL A 25 -115.47 42.78 -47.05
C VAL A 25 -115.85 42.54 -48.52
N ARG A 26 -115.06 41.77 -49.27
CA ARG A 26 -115.44 41.36 -50.65
C ARG A 26 -116.65 40.43 -50.67
N ILE A 27 -116.77 39.52 -49.70
CA ILE A 27 -117.95 38.64 -49.55
C ILE A 27 -119.19 39.46 -49.18
N VAL A 28 -119.09 40.38 -48.22
CA VAL A 28 -120.19 41.28 -47.84
C VAL A 28 -120.63 42.17 -49.00
N LEU A 29 -119.68 42.73 -49.77
CA LEU A 29 -120.01 43.55 -50.94
C LEU A 29 -120.70 42.73 -52.05
N ALA A 30 -120.27 41.49 -52.29
CA ALA A 30 -120.90 40.60 -53.26
C ALA A 30 -122.34 40.21 -52.85
N LEU A 31 -122.57 39.93 -51.55
CA LEU A 31 -123.91 39.67 -51.01
C LEU A 31 -124.81 40.92 -51.08
N ALA A 32 -124.27 42.10 -50.83
CA ALA A 32 -125.02 43.36 -50.94
C ALA A 32 -125.45 43.66 -52.40
N VAL A 33 -124.55 43.44 -53.37
CA VAL A 33 -124.90 43.56 -54.81
C VAL A 33 -125.96 42.54 -55.21
N ALA A 34 -125.86 41.29 -54.74
CA ALA A 34 -126.88 40.27 -54.99
C ALA A 34 -128.25 40.65 -54.39
N ALA A 35 -128.29 41.24 -53.20
CA ALA A 35 -129.53 41.70 -52.58
C ALA A 35 -130.20 42.84 -53.37
N VAL A 36 -129.43 43.84 -53.82
CA VAL A 36 -129.95 44.96 -54.63
C VAL A 36 -130.51 44.49 -55.97
N VAL A 37 -129.83 43.56 -56.65
CA VAL A 37 -130.30 42.99 -57.93
C VAL A 37 -131.60 42.18 -57.75
N ASN A 38 -131.80 41.54 -56.60
CA ASN A 38 -133.02 40.75 -56.34
C ASN A 38 -134.22 41.63 -55.92
N MET A 39 -133.98 42.82 -55.34
CA MET A 39 -135.03 43.73 -54.88
C MET A 39 -135.71 44.50 -56.02
N TRP A 40 -135.05 44.67 -57.17
CA TRP A 40 -135.59 45.37 -58.35
C TRP A 40 -136.65 44.58 -59.15
N ALA A 41 -136.97 43.34 -58.74
CA ALA A 41 -137.83 42.44 -59.49
C ALA A 41 -139.31 42.37 -59.03
N VAL A 42 -139.70 43.06 -57.94
CA VAL A 42 -141.03 42.86 -57.30
C VAL A 42 -141.64 44.15 -56.72
N VAL A 43 -142.08 45.10 -57.55
CA VAL A 43 -143.14 46.10 -57.21
C VAL A 43 -143.90 46.52 -58.49
N PRO A 44 -145.25 46.45 -58.54
CA PRO A 44 -146.05 46.97 -59.65
C PRO A 44 -146.84 48.25 -59.31
N GLY A 45 -146.94 49.19 -60.26
CA GLY A 45 -148.03 50.18 -60.34
C GLY A 45 -147.74 51.62 -59.92
N ALA A 46 -147.54 52.50 -60.91
CA ALA A 46 -147.90 53.94 -60.89
C ALA A 46 -147.91 54.46 -62.35
N GLU A 47 -148.84 55.35 -62.68
CA GLU A 47 -149.18 55.69 -64.07
C GLU A 47 -148.39 56.89 -64.63
N GLY A 48 -148.22 56.90 -65.96
CA GLY A 48 -147.90 58.10 -66.75
C GLY A 48 -146.42 58.37 -67.02
N TRP A 49 -145.95 57.98 -68.20
CA TRP A 49 -145.51 58.85 -69.31
C TRP A 49 -145.04 57.97 -70.51
N ASP A 50 -144.91 58.55 -71.70
CA ASP A 50 -145.21 57.87 -72.99
C ASP A 50 -144.18 56.85 -73.53
N HIS A 51 -144.62 56.00 -74.47
CA HIS A 51 -143.96 54.76 -74.92
C HIS A 51 -143.08 54.87 -76.18
N GLY A 52 -142.02 54.04 -76.22
CA GLY A 52 -141.35 53.57 -77.45
C GLY A 52 -139.82 53.70 -77.41
N VAL A 53 -139.00 52.76 -77.86
CA VAL A 53 -139.17 51.47 -78.57
C VAL A 53 -137.96 50.54 -78.22
N LEU A 54 -138.03 49.23 -78.50
CA LEU A 54 -136.95 48.22 -78.44
C LEU A 54 -136.62 47.50 -77.10
N THR A 55 -137.64 47.11 -76.34
CA THR A 55 -137.59 45.83 -75.59
C THR A 55 -138.18 44.69 -76.44
N ARG A 56 -137.36 43.86 -77.11
CA ARG A 56 -137.75 42.53 -77.67
C ARG A 56 -136.56 41.81 -78.34
N THR A 57 -135.68 41.16 -77.57
CA THR A 57 -134.88 39.94 -77.95
C THR A 57 -133.84 39.53 -76.88
N VAL A 58 -134.27 39.12 -75.68
CA VAL A 58 -133.67 38.05 -74.84
C VAL A 58 -134.59 37.86 -73.63
N GLY A 59 -134.88 36.60 -73.26
CA GLY A 59 -135.79 36.29 -72.17
C GLY A 59 -135.21 36.53 -70.77
N GLN A 60 -136.09 36.95 -69.85
CA GLN A 60 -135.83 37.18 -68.42
C GLN A 60 -135.05 36.08 -67.64
N PRO A 61 -135.07 34.76 -68.00
CA PRO A 61 -134.31 33.77 -67.23
C PRO A 61 -132.78 33.93 -67.24
N VAL A 62 -132.20 34.45 -68.34
CA VAL A 62 -130.73 34.38 -68.56
C VAL A 62 -129.94 35.24 -67.57
N VAL A 63 -130.46 36.42 -67.22
CA VAL A 63 -129.80 37.36 -66.29
C VAL A 63 -129.63 36.75 -64.89
N ARG A 64 -130.60 35.93 -64.45
CA ARG A 64 -130.62 35.31 -63.12
C ARG A 64 -129.61 34.16 -62.97
N TYR A 65 -129.28 33.45 -64.05
CA TYR A 65 -128.25 32.40 -64.00
C TYR A 65 -126.82 32.97 -64.06
N ALA A 66 -126.60 34.03 -64.84
CA ALA A 66 -125.28 34.66 -64.96
C ALA A 66 -124.79 35.25 -63.61
N GLY A 67 -125.68 35.91 -62.85
CA GLY A 67 -125.34 36.45 -61.53
C GLY A 67 -124.91 35.38 -60.51
N ASN A 68 -125.63 34.25 -60.47
CA ASN A 68 -125.34 33.15 -59.55
C ASN A 68 -124.01 32.43 -59.88
N GLY A 69 -123.68 32.28 -61.16
CA GLY A 69 -122.41 31.67 -61.58
C GLY A 69 -121.18 32.48 -61.15
N LEU A 70 -121.25 33.81 -61.27
CA LEU A 70 -120.15 34.70 -60.86
C LEU A 70 -119.91 34.67 -59.34
N ALA A 71 -120.99 34.63 -58.55
CA ALA A 71 -120.90 34.54 -57.09
C ALA A 71 -120.26 33.22 -56.63
N ALA A 72 -120.63 32.08 -57.25
CA ALA A 72 -120.05 30.78 -56.95
C ALA A 72 -118.54 30.72 -57.29
N ALA A 73 -118.14 31.24 -58.46
CA ALA A 73 -116.74 31.28 -58.87
C ALA A 73 -115.87 32.10 -57.90
N LEU A 74 -116.35 33.25 -57.43
CA LEU A 74 -115.65 34.10 -56.46
C LEU A 74 -115.54 33.44 -55.07
N ALA A 75 -116.58 32.71 -54.63
CA ALA A 75 -116.55 31.96 -53.38
C ALA A 75 -115.53 30.81 -53.41
N ILE A 76 -115.50 30.02 -54.50
CA ILE A 76 -114.53 28.93 -54.69
C ILE A 76 -113.10 29.48 -54.75
N TRP A 77 -112.87 30.59 -55.46
CA TRP A 77 -111.55 31.23 -55.53
C TRP A 77 -111.05 31.72 -54.16
N GLY A 78 -111.96 32.25 -53.31
CA GLY A 78 -111.65 32.60 -51.92
C GLY A 78 -111.26 31.40 -51.06
N LEU A 79 -111.94 30.26 -51.23
CA LEU A 79 -111.69 29.02 -50.47
C LEU A 79 -110.37 28.35 -50.85
N VAL A 80 -110.04 28.29 -52.14
CA VAL A 80 -108.75 27.77 -52.63
C VAL A 80 -107.58 28.64 -52.15
N GLY A 81 -107.78 29.96 -52.07
CA GLY A 81 -106.78 30.89 -51.51
C GLY A 81 -106.49 30.68 -50.02
N LEU A 82 -107.45 30.17 -49.25
CA LEU A 82 -107.31 29.85 -47.83
C LEU A 82 -106.50 28.56 -47.60
N LEU A 83 -106.76 27.51 -48.39
CA LEU A 83 -106.08 26.22 -48.28
C LEU A 83 -104.65 26.22 -48.85
N GLY A 84 -104.29 27.18 -49.70
CA GLY A 84 -102.96 27.31 -50.31
C GLY A 84 -102.04 28.37 -49.69
N SER A 85 -102.46 29.08 -48.63
CA SER A 85 -101.69 30.22 -48.12
C SER A 85 -100.48 29.78 -47.27
N ALA A 86 -99.29 29.88 -47.86
CA ALA A 86 -98.02 29.65 -47.16
C ALA A 86 -97.94 30.50 -45.88
N SER A 87 -97.50 29.89 -44.77
CA SER A 87 -97.50 30.51 -43.44
C SER A 87 -96.73 31.84 -43.42
N ARG A 88 -96.97 32.71 -42.41
CA ARG A 88 -96.21 33.96 -42.27
C ARG A 88 -94.69 33.69 -42.25
N ARG A 89 -94.26 32.62 -41.58
CA ARG A 89 -92.87 32.14 -41.54
C ARG A 89 -92.40 31.68 -42.93
N GLN A 90 -93.14 30.84 -43.64
CA GLN A 90 -92.79 30.41 -45.00
C GLN A 90 -92.63 31.59 -45.98
N ARG A 91 -93.47 32.63 -45.88
CA ARG A 91 -93.32 33.84 -46.71
C ARG A 91 -92.05 34.62 -46.37
N MET A 92 -91.68 34.69 -45.10
CA MET A 92 -90.41 35.29 -44.66
C MET A 92 -89.21 34.43 -45.10
N ALA A 93 -89.28 33.11 -44.97
CA ALA A 93 -88.23 32.17 -45.40
C ALA A 93 -87.98 32.25 -46.91
N ARG A 94 -89.03 32.27 -47.75
CA ARG A 94 -88.91 32.50 -49.21
C ARG A 94 -88.38 33.89 -49.57
N ALA A 95 -88.56 34.89 -48.70
CA ALA A 95 -87.98 36.22 -48.89
C ALA A 95 -86.48 36.25 -48.53
N ALA A 96 -86.07 35.56 -47.46
CA ALA A 96 -84.67 35.36 -47.09
C ALA A 96 -83.91 34.55 -48.17
N GLU A 97 -84.49 33.45 -48.66
CA GLU A 97 -83.91 32.63 -49.73
C GLU A 97 -83.67 33.44 -51.03
N ARG A 98 -84.61 34.32 -51.42
CA ARG A 98 -84.43 35.24 -52.55
C ARG A 98 -83.35 36.30 -52.31
N ARG A 99 -83.07 36.66 -51.06
CA ARG A 99 -81.97 37.56 -50.66
C ARG A 99 -80.63 36.83 -50.50
N ARG A 100 -80.58 35.51 -50.74
CA ARG A 100 -79.44 34.62 -50.46
C ARG A 100 -79.06 34.50 -48.98
N ASP A 101 -79.96 34.92 -48.08
CA ASP A 101 -79.85 34.60 -46.65
C ASP A 101 -80.38 33.18 -46.43
N PHE A 102 -79.51 32.20 -46.70
CA PHE A 102 -79.86 30.78 -46.58
C PHE A 102 -79.92 30.32 -45.12
N LEU A 103 -79.23 30.98 -44.19
CA LEU A 103 -79.24 30.64 -42.77
C LEU A 103 -80.55 31.09 -42.11
N GLY A 104 -80.93 32.36 -42.25
CA GLY A 104 -82.20 32.87 -41.73
C GLY A 104 -83.41 32.20 -42.41
N ALA A 105 -83.28 31.82 -43.69
CA ALA A 105 -84.30 30.99 -44.35
C ALA A 105 -84.42 29.59 -43.71
N ALA A 106 -83.29 28.93 -43.38
CA ALA A 106 -83.29 27.60 -42.78
C ALA A 106 -83.91 27.59 -41.38
N GLU A 107 -83.58 28.57 -40.52
CA GLU A 107 -84.17 28.71 -39.18
C GLU A 107 -85.69 28.92 -39.25
N LEU A 108 -86.17 29.79 -40.15
CA LEU A 108 -87.60 30.04 -40.34
C LEU A 108 -88.36 28.82 -40.89
N TYR A 109 -87.71 27.95 -41.69
CA TYR A 109 -88.31 26.66 -42.10
C TYR A 109 -88.27 25.61 -40.99
N LEU A 110 -87.28 25.64 -40.10
CA LEU A 110 -87.20 24.75 -38.94
C LEU A 110 -88.30 25.10 -37.91
N GLU A 111 -88.52 26.38 -37.61
CA GLU A 111 -89.63 26.87 -36.77
C GLU A 111 -91.04 26.62 -37.36
N ASP A 112 -91.12 26.38 -38.67
CA ASP A 112 -92.35 26.06 -39.40
C ASP A 112 -92.56 24.53 -39.52
N GLY A 113 -91.62 23.73 -39.01
CA GLY A 113 -91.68 22.26 -39.03
C GLY A 113 -91.17 21.61 -40.33
N ASN A 114 -90.77 22.39 -41.34
CA ASN A 114 -90.26 21.85 -42.61
C ASN A 114 -88.77 21.49 -42.52
N ARG A 115 -88.49 20.46 -41.71
CA ARG A 115 -87.14 19.96 -41.40
C ARG A 115 -86.33 19.60 -42.66
N LYS A 116 -86.93 18.98 -43.67
CA LYS A 116 -86.23 18.61 -44.91
C LYS A 116 -85.75 19.84 -45.70
N ARG A 117 -86.57 20.87 -45.86
CA ARG A 117 -86.14 22.10 -46.55
C ARG A 117 -85.17 22.94 -45.71
N ALA A 118 -85.31 22.93 -44.39
CA ALA A 118 -84.32 23.52 -43.50
C ALA A 118 -82.94 22.85 -43.64
N LEU A 119 -82.87 21.51 -43.72
CA LEU A 119 -81.63 20.76 -43.94
C LEU A 119 -80.92 21.18 -45.25
N GLU A 120 -81.64 21.18 -46.38
CA GLU A 120 -81.10 21.63 -47.68
C GLU A 120 -80.54 23.06 -47.63
N LEU A 121 -81.18 23.95 -46.86
CA LEU A 121 -80.77 25.35 -46.73
C LEU A 121 -79.60 25.53 -45.76
N PHE A 122 -79.53 24.80 -44.65
CA PHE A 122 -78.34 24.76 -43.80
C PHE A 122 -77.11 24.24 -44.56
N GLN A 123 -77.28 23.23 -45.44
CA GLN A 123 -76.20 22.77 -46.32
C GLN A 123 -75.76 23.86 -47.32
N LYS A 124 -76.69 24.57 -47.97
CA LYS A 124 -76.37 25.70 -48.87
C LYS A 124 -75.70 26.87 -48.14
N ALA A 125 -76.10 27.12 -46.88
CA ALA A 125 -75.49 28.11 -46.00
C ALA A 125 -74.11 27.70 -45.47
N ARG A 126 -73.66 26.45 -45.71
CA ARG A 126 -72.46 25.83 -45.09
C ARG A 126 -72.53 25.78 -43.56
N ALA A 127 -73.73 25.78 -42.98
CA ALA A 127 -73.99 25.64 -41.56
C ALA A 127 -73.93 24.16 -41.14
N TRP A 128 -72.77 23.53 -41.35
CA TRP A 128 -72.61 22.07 -41.35
C TRP A 128 -73.01 21.38 -40.05
N ARG A 129 -72.63 21.93 -38.88
CA ARG A 129 -73.08 21.43 -37.56
C ARG A 129 -74.61 21.39 -37.45
N ARG A 130 -75.28 22.52 -37.71
CA ARG A 130 -76.76 22.63 -37.66
C ARG A 130 -77.44 21.71 -38.67
N ALA A 131 -76.86 21.54 -39.85
CA ALA A 131 -77.32 20.56 -40.83
C ALA A 131 -77.20 19.12 -40.30
N ALA A 132 -76.08 18.78 -39.65
CA ALA A 132 -75.85 17.44 -39.10
C ALA A 132 -76.74 17.10 -37.91
N ASP A 133 -76.93 18.03 -36.97
CA ASP A 133 -77.84 17.85 -35.83
C ASP A 133 -79.26 17.54 -36.33
N LEU A 134 -79.74 18.31 -37.31
CA LEU A 134 -81.04 18.12 -37.95
C LEU A 134 -81.13 16.83 -38.78
N ALA A 135 -80.05 16.41 -39.45
CA ALA A 135 -80.00 15.12 -40.14
C ALA A 135 -80.09 13.94 -39.15
N GLY A 136 -79.44 14.06 -37.98
CA GLY A 136 -79.56 13.10 -36.88
C GLY A 136 -80.99 13.01 -36.32
N GLU A 137 -81.65 14.15 -36.09
CA GLU A 137 -83.07 14.17 -35.71
C GLU A 137 -84.01 13.52 -36.74
N LEU A 138 -83.59 13.41 -38.00
CA LEU A 138 -84.32 12.76 -39.09
C LEU A 138 -83.90 11.29 -39.30
N GLY A 139 -83.00 10.74 -38.48
CA GLY A 139 -82.46 9.39 -38.61
C GLY A 139 -81.50 9.18 -39.78
N LEU A 140 -81.04 10.26 -40.42
CA LEU A 140 -80.15 10.23 -41.60
C LEU A 140 -78.68 10.14 -41.16
N GLU A 141 -78.33 9.11 -40.40
CA GLU A 141 -77.03 8.98 -39.71
C GLU A 141 -75.81 9.09 -40.63
N ALA A 142 -75.85 8.50 -41.83
CA ALA A 142 -74.76 8.60 -42.80
C ALA A 142 -74.59 10.02 -43.38
N GLU A 143 -75.70 10.76 -43.55
CA GLU A 143 -75.69 12.15 -43.98
C GLU A 143 -75.18 13.06 -42.85
N ALA A 144 -75.65 12.83 -41.61
CA ALA A 144 -75.17 13.51 -40.41
C ALA A 144 -73.64 13.35 -40.22
N ALA A 145 -73.12 12.14 -40.35
CA ALA A 145 -71.66 11.87 -40.27
C ALA A 145 -70.87 12.62 -41.35
N SER A 146 -71.36 12.64 -42.60
CA SER A 146 -70.75 13.36 -43.72
C SER A 146 -70.76 14.88 -43.53
N LEU A 147 -71.85 15.42 -42.97
CA LEU A 147 -71.99 16.84 -42.65
C LEU A 147 -71.07 17.25 -41.49
N LEU A 148 -70.97 16.46 -40.42
CA LEU A 148 -69.99 16.69 -39.33
C LEU A 148 -68.56 16.69 -39.86
N ARG A 149 -68.21 15.76 -40.78
CA ARG A 149 -66.89 15.75 -41.41
C ARG A 149 -66.59 17.02 -42.21
N ARG A 150 -67.60 17.59 -42.89
CA ARG A 150 -67.48 18.89 -43.60
C ARG A 150 -67.42 20.09 -42.65
N SER A 151 -67.98 19.98 -41.45
CA SER A 151 -67.87 20.99 -40.38
C SER A 151 -66.41 21.12 -39.91
N GLY A 152 -65.72 19.98 -39.78
CA GLY A 152 -64.31 19.95 -39.38
C GLY A 152 -64.12 20.23 -37.88
N GLY A 153 -62.87 20.42 -37.46
CA GLY A 153 -62.53 20.69 -36.06
C GLY A 153 -63.01 19.59 -35.11
N ARG A 154 -63.55 19.97 -33.94
CA ARG A 154 -64.03 19.01 -32.93
C ARG A 154 -65.22 18.15 -33.39
N ASP A 155 -65.98 18.58 -34.43
CA ASP A 155 -67.09 17.79 -34.99
C ASP A 155 -66.60 16.48 -35.64
N LEU A 156 -65.33 16.42 -36.09
CA LEU A 156 -64.72 15.20 -36.62
C LEU A 156 -64.72 14.04 -35.62
N ALA A 157 -64.64 14.34 -34.32
CA ALA A 157 -64.74 13.32 -33.27
C ALA A 157 -66.14 12.68 -33.19
N GLU A 158 -67.20 13.44 -33.49
CA GLU A 158 -68.56 12.91 -33.59
C GLU A 158 -68.80 12.21 -34.92
N ALA A 159 -68.28 12.76 -36.03
CA ALA A 159 -68.30 12.11 -37.34
C ALA A 159 -67.68 10.70 -37.26
N ALA A 160 -66.49 10.57 -36.67
CA ALA A 160 -65.81 9.29 -36.48
C ALA A 160 -66.65 8.30 -35.65
N ARG A 161 -67.30 8.75 -34.56
CA ARG A 161 -68.21 7.89 -33.77
C ARG A 161 -69.40 7.39 -34.58
N ARG A 162 -70.06 8.26 -35.35
CA ARG A 162 -71.21 7.88 -36.21
C ARG A 162 -70.78 6.92 -37.32
N TYR A 163 -69.65 7.17 -38.00
CA TYR A 163 -69.11 6.24 -39.00
C TYR A 163 -68.80 4.85 -38.41
N ARG A 164 -68.23 4.76 -37.21
CA ARG A 164 -68.02 3.47 -36.52
C ARG A 164 -69.35 2.76 -36.19
N ALA A 165 -70.36 3.49 -35.74
CA ALA A 165 -71.69 2.93 -35.46
C ALA A 165 -72.39 2.40 -36.72
N LEU A 166 -72.11 2.99 -37.88
CA LEU A 166 -72.57 2.54 -39.20
C LEU A 166 -71.71 1.42 -39.81
N GLY A 167 -70.62 1.02 -39.15
CA GLY A 167 -69.68 0.01 -39.65
C GLY A 167 -68.64 0.50 -40.67
N ASP A 168 -68.69 1.78 -41.09
CA ASP A 168 -67.71 2.38 -42.00
C ASP A 168 -66.40 2.72 -41.25
N ARG A 169 -65.53 1.72 -41.16
CA ARG A 169 -64.22 1.85 -40.50
C ARG A 169 -63.27 2.78 -41.27
N GLU A 170 -63.34 2.82 -42.60
CA GLU A 170 -62.40 3.58 -43.44
C GLU A 170 -62.67 5.09 -43.31
N SER A 171 -63.93 5.51 -43.35
CA SER A 171 -64.29 6.91 -43.12
C SER A 171 -64.13 7.32 -41.67
N ALA A 172 -64.32 6.41 -40.70
CA ALA A 172 -63.99 6.68 -39.30
C ALA A 172 -62.48 6.95 -39.12
N ILE A 173 -61.61 6.09 -39.65
CA ILE A 173 -60.15 6.25 -39.61
C ILE A 173 -59.72 7.57 -40.25
N ARG A 174 -60.28 7.92 -41.42
CA ARG A 174 -60.04 9.22 -42.05
C ARG A 174 -60.46 10.40 -41.15
N CYS A 175 -61.61 10.32 -40.50
CA CYS A 175 -62.05 11.36 -39.57
C CYS A 175 -61.16 11.46 -38.32
N ASP A 176 -60.65 10.35 -37.78
CA ASP A 176 -59.67 10.38 -36.69
C ASP A 176 -58.34 11.02 -37.13
N GLY A 177 -57.88 10.76 -38.36
CA GLY A 177 -56.66 11.40 -38.92
C GLY A 177 -56.85 12.89 -39.20
N ASP A 178 -57.95 13.27 -39.86
CA ASP A 178 -58.34 14.68 -40.09
C ASP A 178 -58.45 15.44 -38.74
N LEU A 179 -59.00 14.79 -37.71
CA LEU A 179 -59.12 15.32 -36.34
C LEU A 179 -57.74 15.48 -35.68
N ALA A 180 -56.88 14.46 -35.77
CA ALA A 180 -55.57 14.48 -35.16
C ALA A 180 -54.68 15.61 -35.71
N GLU A 181 -54.74 15.84 -37.03
CA GLU A 181 -54.04 16.97 -37.65
C GLU A 181 -54.59 18.32 -37.17
N TRP A 182 -55.91 18.46 -37.08
CA TRP A 182 -56.52 19.68 -36.55
C TRP A 182 -56.13 19.93 -35.08
N LEU A 183 -56.20 18.92 -34.23
CA LEU A 183 -55.82 19.01 -32.80
C LEU A 183 -54.35 19.37 -32.63
N ALA A 184 -53.45 18.75 -33.40
CA ALA A 184 -52.02 19.04 -33.36
C ALA A 184 -51.70 20.50 -33.74
N ARG A 185 -52.41 21.07 -34.73
CA ARG A 185 -52.26 22.49 -35.14
C ARG A 185 -52.79 23.50 -34.11
N HIS A 186 -53.65 23.08 -33.18
CA HIS A 186 -54.27 23.95 -32.16
C HIS A 186 -53.75 23.62 -30.74
N GLU A 187 -52.55 23.06 -30.62
CA GLU A 187 -51.88 22.70 -29.35
C GLU A 187 -52.67 21.73 -28.45
N HIS A 188 -53.68 21.04 -28.97
CA HIS A 188 -54.38 19.96 -28.26
C HIS A 188 -53.61 18.64 -28.37
N VAL A 189 -52.32 18.69 -27.98
CA VAL A 189 -51.32 17.65 -28.18
C VAL A 189 -51.75 16.30 -27.57
N ALA A 190 -52.35 16.33 -26.39
CA ALA A 190 -52.88 15.18 -25.68
C ALA A 190 -53.93 14.39 -26.49
N GLU A 191 -54.98 15.08 -26.95
CA GLU A 191 -56.07 14.50 -27.74
C GLU A 191 -55.58 14.06 -29.14
N ALA A 192 -54.59 14.77 -29.71
CA ALA A 192 -54.01 14.46 -31.01
C ALA A 192 -53.30 13.11 -31.03
N ILE A 193 -52.53 12.75 -29.99
CA ILE A 193 -51.84 11.45 -29.88
C ILE A 193 -52.85 10.30 -29.91
N GLU A 194 -53.95 10.41 -29.17
CA GLU A 194 -55.02 9.41 -29.18
C GLU A 194 -55.72 9.31 -30.54
N ALA A 195 -55.98 10.46 -31.18
CA ALA A 195 -56.62 10.49 -32.49
C ALA A 195 -55.73 9.83 -33.57
N TRP A 196 -54.42 10.10 -33.57
CA TRP A 196 -53.46 9.39 -34.45
C TRP A 196 -53.48 7.87 -34.23
N LEU A 197 -53.55 7.40 -32.98
CA LEU A 197 -53.65 5.97 -32.69
C LEU A 197 -54.98 5.34 -33.15
N ARG A 198 -56.11 6.07 -33.04
CA ARG A 198 -57.40 5.60 -33.58
C ARG A 198 -57.41 5.54 -35.10
N ALA A 199 -56.64 6.40 -35.76
CA ALA A 199 -56.38 6.35 -37.20
C ALA A 199 -55.38 5.25 -37.62
N GLY A 200 -54.75 4.54 -36.67
CA GLY A 200 -53.72 3.53 -36.95
C GLY A 200 -52.34 4.11 -37.30
N GLU A 201 -52.13 5.41 -37.10
CA GLU A 201 -50.90 6.11 -37.48
C GLU A 201 -49.90 6.22 -36.31
N SER A 202 -49.47 5.09 -35.74
CA SER A 202 -48.61 5.07 -34.54
C SER A 202 -47.29 5.85 -34.71
N GLN A 203 -46.76 5.97 -35.94
CA GLN A 203 -45.59 6.81 -36.25
C GLN A 203 -45.87 8.32 -36.17
N ARG A 204 -47.09 8.79 -36.50
CA ARG A 204 -47.47 10.19 -36.29
C ARG A 204 -47.77 10.45 -34.82
N ALA A 205 -48.46 9.51 -34.15
CA ALA A 205 -48.68 9.53 -32.71
C ALA A 205 -47.36 9.64 -31.93
N LEU A 206 -46.34 8.84 -32.30
CA LEU A 206 -45.02 8.88 -31.69
C LEU A 206 -44.33 10.24 -31.85
N ARG A 207 -44.34 10.83 -33.06
CA ARG A 207 -43.71 12.15 -33.29
C ARG A 207 -44.39 13.23 -32.46
N THR A 208 -45.72 13.23 -32.37
CA THR A 208 -46.47 14.15 -31.51
C THR A 208 -46.16 13.90 -30.03
N ALA A 209 -46.05 12.65 -29.60
CA ALA A 209 -45.70 12.27 -28.23
C ALA A 209 -44.27 12.68 -27.83
N ARG A 210 -43.29 12.54 -28.73
CA ARG A 210 -41.89 12.99 -28.50
C ARG A 210 -41.84 14.49 -28.24
N LEU A 211 -42.46 15.30 -29.12
CA LEU A 211 -42.54 16.75 -28.94
C LEU A 211 -43.22 17.12 -27.60
N ALA A 212 -44.36 16.48 -27.29
CA ALA A 212 -45.08 16.68 -26.04
C ALA A 212 -44.23 16.35 -24.79
N LEU A 213 -43.36 15.34 -24.89
CA LEU A 213 -42.45 14.90 -23.83
C LEU A 213 -41.24 15.84 -23.68
N ASP A 214 -40.72 16.37 -24.79
CA ASP A 214 -39.65 17.38 -24.81
C ASP A 214 -40.13 18.72 -24.22
N GLU A 215 -41.38 19.10 -24.47
CA GLU A 215 -42.03 20.30 -23.93
C GLU A 215 -42.56 20.14 -22.49
N GLY A 216 -42.43 18.95 -21.88
CA GLY A 216 -42.96 18.66 -20.54
C GLY A 216 -44.50 18.71 -20.43
N ARG A 217 -45.21 18.61 -21.56
CA ARG A 217 -46.68 18.71 -21.65
C ARG A 217 -47.41 17.39 -21.33
N LEU A 218 -46.71 16.26 -21.20
CA LEU A 218 -47.27 14.97 -20.78
C LEU A 218 -47.06 14.75 -19.27
N ARG A 219 -48.12 14.46 -18.51
CA ARG A 219 -48.02 14.10 -17.09
C ARG A 219 -48.34 12.62 -16.86
N PRO A 220 -47.64 11.93 -15.93
CA PRO A 220 -48.05 10.62 -15.48
C PRO A 220 -49.51 10.63 -15.02
N ASN A 221 -50.25 9.57 -15.37
CA ASN A 221 -51.70 9.40 -15.21
C ASN A 221 -52.62 10.08 -16.25
N ASP A 222 -52.12 10.93 -17.16
CA ASP A 222 -52.94 11.43 -18.27
C ASP A 222 -53.27 10.32 -19.28
N SER A 223 -54.45 10.36 -19.89
CA SER A 223 -54.83 9.40 -20.96
C SER A 223 -53.86 9.49 -22.15
N ALA A 224 -53.43 10.71 -22.48
CA ALA A 224 -52.41 10.99 -23.47
C ALA A 224 -51.03 10.42 -23.13
N PHE A 225 -50.68 10.27 -21.85
CA PHE A 225 -49.45 9.61 -21.43
C PHE A 225 -49.51 8.11 -21.72
N THR A 226 -50.66 7.49 -21.43
CA THR A 226 -50.92 6.08 -21.79
C THR A 226 -50.94 5.89 -23.31
N ALA A 227 -51.49 6.85 -24.06
CA ALA A 227 -51.46 6.87 -25.51
C ALA A 227 -50.03 7.01 -26.06
N ALA A 228 -49.23 7.95 -25.54
CA ALA A 228 -47.82 8.12 -25.89
C ALA A 228 -47.01 6.83 -25.65
N ARG A 229 -47.23 6.16 -24.51
CA ARG A 229 -46.60 4.88 -24.20
C ARG A 229 -47.01 3.80 -25.20
N ARG A 230 -48.30 3.71 -25.55
CA ARG A 230 -48.77 2.76 -26.58
C ARG A 230 -48.16 3.05 -27.94
N ALA A 231 -48.11 4.32 -28.37
CA ALA A 231 -47.49 4.70 -29.62
C ALA A 231 -46.02 4.24 -29.69
N ALA A 232 -45.24 4.49 -28.63
CA ALA A 232 -43.85 4.02 -28.55
C ALA A 232 -43.73 2.49 -28.52
N GLN A 233 -44.66 1.77 -27.91
CA GLN A 233 -44.69 0.29 -27.93
C GLN A 233 -45.01 -0.25 -29.32
N ASP A 234 -46.06 0.26 -29.98
CA ASP A 234 -46.47 -0.16 -31.32
C ASP A 234 -45.33 0.05 -32.35
N THR A 235 -44.58 1.15 -32.22
CA THR A 235 -43.43 1.47 -33.10
C THR A 235 -42.09 0.86 -32.67
N HIS A 236 -42.04 0.12 -31.55
CA HIS A 236 -40.81 -0.41 -30.96
C HIS A 236 -39.76 0.69 -30.67
N ASP A 237 -40.22 1.88 -30.27
CA ASP A 237 -39.35 3.03 -29.99
C ASP A 237 -38.89 3.06 -28.52
N HIS A 238 -37.92 2.21 -28.23
CA HIS A 238 -37.39 1.97 -26.88
C HIS A 238 -36.89 3.26 -26.18
N GLN A 239 -36.35 4.23 -26.93
CA GLN A 239 -35.88 5.50 -26.38
C GLN A 239 -37.01 6.37 -25.79
N THR A 240 -38.12 6.56 -26.52
CA THR A 240 -39.27 7.33 -25.98
C THR A 240 -39.95 6.54 -24.87
N LEU A 241 -40.06 5.21 -25.02
CA LEU A 241 -40.61 4.34 -23.99
C LEU A 241 -39.83 4.42 -22.67
N ALA A 242 -38.50 4.48 -22.73
CA ALA A 242 -37.64 4.65 -21.56
C ALA A 242 -37.88 5.99 -20.85
N ARG A 243 -37.88 7.10 -21.60
CA ARG A 243 -38.16 8.44 -21.05
C ARG A 243 -39.55 8.56 -20.41
N LEU A 244 -40.56 7.88 -20.96
CA LEU A 244 -41.89 7.80 -20.34
C LEU A 244 -41.83 7.03 -19.01
N PHE A 245 -41.13 5.88 -18.95
CA PHE A 245 -40.95 5.18 -17.68
C PHE A 245 -40.13 5.97 -16.65
N GLU A 246 -39.17 6.82 -17.07
CA GLU A 246 -38.48 7.75 -16.15
C GLU A 246 -39.44 8.77 -15.55
N ALA A 247 -40.35 9.34 -16.36
CA ALA A 247 -41.36 10.29 -15.89
C ALA A 247 -42.41 9.63 -14.97
N GLU A 248 -42.76 8.36 -15.16
CA GLU A 248 -43.58 7.56 -14.23
C GLU A 248 -42.84 7.20 -12.91
N GLY A 249 -41.52 7.41 -12.82
CA GLY A 249 -40.70 6.88 -11.72
C GLY A 249 -40.53 5.35 -11.76
N ALA A 250 -40.89 4.70 -12.88
CA ALA A 250 -40.83 3.26 -13.09
C ALA A 250 -39.39 2.79 -13.44
N TRP A 251 -38.42 3.14 -12.60
CA TRP A 251 -36.98 3.10 -12.88
C TRP A 251 -36.47 1.79 -13.51
N ARG A 252 -36.90 0.61 -13.01
CA ARG A 252 -36.47 -0.68 -13.60
C ARG A 252 -36.98 -0.88 -15.04
N ARG A 253 -38.19 -0.40 -15.35
CA ARG A 253 -38.77 -0.48 -16.71
C ARG A 253 -38.08 0.52 -17.64
N ALA A 254 -37.76 1.71 -17.14
CA ALA A 254 -36.94 2.69 -17.86
C ALA A 254 -35.56 2.12 -18.20
N ALA A 255 -34.91 1.46 -17.23
CA ALA A 255 -33.59 0.86 -17.43
C ALA A 255 -33.59 -0.24 -18.51
N LEU A 256 -34.57 -1.15 -18.48
CA LEU A 256 -34.74 -2.17 -19.51
C LEU A 256 -34.98 -1.54 -20.89
N ALA A 257 -35.83 -0.53 -20.99
CA ALA A 257 -36.08 0.17 -22.25
C ALA A 257 -34.84 0.93 -22.77
N TRP A 258 -34.04 1.55 -21.89
CA TRP A 258 -32.76 2.16 -22.30
C TRP A 258 -31.75 1.14 -22.80
N ARG A 259 -31.70 -0.06 -22.20
CA ARG A 259 -30.85 -1.17 -22.64
C ARG A 259 -31.25 -1.70 -24.02
N GLU A 260 -32.54 -1.89 -24.28
CA GLU A 260 -33.05 -2.24 -25.63
C GLU A 260 -32.79 -1.11 -26.66
N ALA A 261 -32.73 0.14 -26.21
CA ALA A 261 -32.33 1.29 -27.05
C ALA A 261 -30.79 1.42 -27.25
N GLY A 262 -29.99 0.56 -26.61
CA GLY A 262 -28.52 0.59 -26.65
C GLY A 262 -27.84 1.63 -25.74
N ASP A 263 -28.59 2.45 -24.99
CA ASP A 263 -28.02 3.41 -24.02
C ASP A 263 -27.78 2.72 -22.66
N ASN A 264 -26.74 1.91 -22.62
CA ASN A 264 -26.35 1.15 -21.43
C ASN A 264 -25.99 2.06 -20.24
N ALA A 265 -25.47 3.27 -20.49
CA ALA A 265 -25.14 4.23 -19.44
C ALA A 265 -26.40 4.78 -18.73
N ARG A 266 -27.46 5.12 -19.49
CA ARG A 266 -28.77 5.47 -18.89
C ARG A 266 -29.46 4.26 -18.27
N ALA A 267 -29.31 3.07 -18.85
CA ALA A 267 -29.83 1.85 -18.25
C ALA A 267 -29.24 1.63 -16.84
N ALA A 268 -27.92 1.72 -16.71
CA ALA A 268 -27.22 1.58 -15.43
C ALA A 268 -27.66 2.62 -14.38
N ALA A 269 -27.76 3.89 -14.77
CA ALA A 269 -28.24 4.96 -13.89
C ALA A 269 -29.68 4.69 -13.37
N ASN A 270 -30.54 4.14 -14.21
CA ASN A 270 -31.92 3.79 -13.85
C ASN A 270 -32.00 2.51 -13.00
N PHE A 271 -31.19 1.48 -13.27
CA PHE A 271 -31.08 0.31 -12.40
C PHE A 271 -30.57 0.68 -10.99
N ARG A 272 -29.61 1.61 -10.88
CA ARG A 272 -29.18 2.17 -9.59
C ARG A 272 -30.32 2.84 -8.83
N ARG A 273 -31.15 3.65 -9.49
CA ARG A 273 -32.37 4.25 -8.88
C ARG A 273 -33.42 3.22 -8.48
N ALA A 274 -33.46 2.07 -9.16
CA ALA A 274 -34.33 0.94 -8.83
C ALA A 274 -33.79 0.05 -7.70
N GLY A 275 -32.60 0.32 -7.15
CA GLY A 275 -31.95 -0.54 -6.15
C GLY A 275 -31.45 -1.88 -6.71
N ARG A 276 -31.22 -1.97 -8.02
CA ARG A 276 -30.78 -3.19 -8.71
C ARG A 276 -29.31 -3.08 -9.11
N LEU A 277 -28.44 -3.30 -8.13
CA LEU A 277 -26.98 -3.19 -8.29
C LEU A 277 -26.42 -4.21 -9.29
N ASP A 278 -27.01 -5.39 -9.35
CA ASP A 278 -26.69 -6.47 -10.30
C ASP A 278 -26.97 -6.03 -11.75
N GLU A 279 -28.21 -5.63 -12.03
CA GLU A 279 -28.62 -5.15 -13.37
C GLU A 279 -27.88 -3.85 -13.74
N ALA A 280 -27.50 -3.02 -12.76
CA ALA A 280 -26.72 -1.81 -12.98
C ALA A 280 -25.24 -2.09 -13.32
N ALA A 281 -24.60 -3.05 -12.64
CA ALA A 281 -23.21 -3.43 -12.93
C ALA A 281 -23.08 -3.98 -14.35
N ASP A 282 -23.99 -4.87 -14.76
CA ASP A 282 -24.01 -5.44 -16.11
C ASP A 282 -24.18 -4.34 -17.18
N ALA A 283 -24.97 -3.31 -16.87
CA ALA A 283 -25.18 -2.17 -17.75
C ALA A 283 -23.98 -1.20 -17.80
N GLU A 284 -23.28 -0.88 -16.69
CA GLU A 284 -22.03 -0.11 -16.79
C GLU A 284 -20.95 -0.91 -17.55
N GLY A 285 -20.86 -2.23 -17.35
CA GLY A 285 -19.97 -3.11 -18.11
C GLY A 285 -20.24 -3.06 -19.61
N ALA A 286 -21.51 -3.20 -20.01
CA ALA A 286 -21.95 -3.05 -21.40
C ALA A 286 -21.86 -1.61 -21.94
N ALA A 287 -21.65 -0.61 -21.08
CA ALA A 287 -21.34 0.77 -21.46
C ALA A 287 -19.81 1.04 -21.60
N GLY A 288 -18.97 0.02 -21.45
CA GLY A 288 -17.51 0.17 -21.50
C GLY A 288 -16.90 0.76 -20.23
N ARG A 289 -17.59 0.65 -19.08
CA ARG A 289 -17.18 1.17 -17.77
C ARG A 289 -16.99 0.05 -16.75
N PRO A 290 -15.93 -0.78 -16.91
CA PRO A 290 -15.77 -1.98 -16.10
C PRO A 290 -15.38 -1.69 -14.64
N ARG A 291 -14.74 -0.53 -14.34
CA ARG A 291 -14.40 -0.13 -12.97
C ARG A 291 -15.65 0.23 -12.16
N GLU A 292 -16.56 0.99 -12.77
CA GLU A 292 -17.86 1.34 -12.20
C GLU A 292 -18.74 0.10 -12.00
N ALA A 293 -18.71 -0.85 -12.95
CA ALA A 293 -19.35 -2.15 -12.81
C ALA A 293 -18.80 -2.96 -11.61
N ALA A 294 -17.47 -3.02 -11.46
CA ALA A 294 -16.83 -3.71 -10.34
C ALA A 294 -17.18 -3.07 -8.98
N GLN A 295 -17.18 -1.75 -8.88
CA GLN A 295 -17.61 -1.04 -7.66
C GLN A 295 -19.08 -1.34 -7.28
N LEU A 296 -19.96 -1.48 -8.27
CA LEU A 296 -21.36 -1.86 -8.02
C LEU A 296 -21.49 -3.31 -7.55
N ARG A 297 -20.70 -4.24 -8.12
CA ARG A 297 -20.60 -5.64 -7.65
C ARG A 297 -20.02 -5.74 -6.23
N MET A 298 -19.01 -4.94 -5.88
CA MET A 298 -18.51 -4.86 -4.49
C MET A 298 -19.60 -4.43 -3.51
N ARG A 299 -20.41 -3.42 -3.88
CA ARG A 299 -21.52 -2.95 -3.04
C ARG A 299 -22.61 -4.03 -2.88
N GLN A 300 -22.95 -4.73 -3.97
CA GLN A 300 -23.87 -5.87 -3.93
C GLN A 300 -23.35 -6.99 -3.02
N LEU A 301 -22.06 -7.31 -3.07
CA LEU A 301 -21.43 -8.33 -2.22
C LEU A 301 -21.57 -7.98 -0.73
N ARG A 302 -21.34 -6.71 -0.36
CA ARG A 302 -21.55 -6.22 1.01
C ARG A 302 -23.01 -6.34 1.45
N GLU A 303 -23.96 -5.94 0.60
CA GLU A 303 -25.40 -6.08 0.91
C GLU A 303 -25.83 -7.55 1.08
N LEU A 304 -25.19 -8.50 0.38
CA LEU A 304 -25.40 -9.93 0.60
C LEU A 304 -24.78 -10.43 1.92
N GLN A 305 -23.58 -9.96 2.27
CA GLN A 305 -22.90 -10.26 3.54
C GLN A 305 -23.67 -9.71 4.74
N ASP A 306 -24.18 -8.48 4.67
CA ASP A 306 -25.03 -7.86 5.70
C ASP A 306 -26.31 -8.66 5.92
N ARG A 307 -26.97 -9.10 4.82
CA ARG A 307 -28.15 -9.98 4.90
C ARG A 307 -27.83 -11.31 5.57
N LEU A 308 -26.70 -11.94 5.25
CA LEU A 308 -26.29 -13.19 5.89
C LEU A 308 -26.05 -12.97 7.40
N SER A 309 -25.36 -11.91 7.78
CA SER A 309 -25.14 -11.52 9.18
C SER A 309 -26.46 -11.30 9.93
N LEU A 310 -27.44 -10.63 9.31
CA LEU A 310 -28.78 -10.44 9.88
C LEU A 310 -29.56 -11.76 10.02
N THR A 311 -29.40 -12.73 9.11
CA THR A 311 -30.02 -14.07 9.28
C THR A 311 -29.36 -14.85 10.42
N HIS A 312 -28.03 -14.80 10.56
CA HIS A 312 -27.34 -15.43 11.68
C HIS A 312 -27.76 -14.83 13.04
N ALA A 313 -27.90 -13.49 13.12
CA ALA A 313 -28.33 -12.79 14.34
C ALA A 313 -29.75 -13.15 14.82
N ARG A 314 -30.59 -13.73 13.95
CA ARG A 314 -31.93 -14.24 14.29
C ARG A 314 -31.95 -15.68 14.81
N GLY A 315 -30.79 -16.35 14.82
CA GLY A 315 -30.65 -17.77 15.18
C GLY A 315 -30.72 -18.72 13.97
N ASP A 316 -31.00 -18.23 12.77
CA ASP A 316 -31.26 -19.01 11.55
C ASP A 316 -29.99 -19.47 10.81
N ALA A 317 -28.95 -19.84 11.55
CA ALA A 317 -27.59 -20.07 11.04
C ALA A 317 -27.47 -21.21 10.01
N GLN A 318 -28.33 -22.23 10.09
CA GLN A 318 -28.32 -23.43 9.22
C GLN A 318 -29.60 -23.58 8.39
N THR A 319 -30.20 -22.46 7.96
CA THR A 319 -31.38 -22.49 7.09
C THR A 319 -31.00 -22.67 5.61
N PRO A 320 -31.91 -23.21 4.76
CA PRO A 320 -31.70 -23.24 3.31
C PRO A 320 -31.47 -21.84 2.69
N GLU A 321 -31.97 -20.78 3.34
CA GLU A 321 -31.69 -19.39 2.94
C GLU A 321 -30.26 -18.97 3.28
N SER A 322 -29.75 -19.27 4.48
CA SER A 322 -28.37 -18.94 4.85
C SER A 322 -27.37 -19.70 3.98
N GLU A 323 -27.63 -20.98 3.64
CA GLU A 323 -26.83 -21.72 2.66
C GLU A 323 -26.85 -21.08 1.27
N ARG A 324 -28.03 -20.67 0.79
CA ARG A 324 -28.18 -20.04 -0.53
C ARG A 324 -27.40 -18.72 -0.59
N LEU A 325 -27.48 -17.90 0.46
CA LEU A 325 -26.72 -16.66 0.59
C LEU A 325 -25.21 -16.94 0.61
N ARG A 326 -24.73 -17.91 1.37
CA ARG A 326 -23.30 -18.29 1.39
C ARG A 326 -22.79 -18.73 0.01
N ARG A 327 -23.56 -19.53 -0.73
CA ARG A 327 -23.22 -19.93 -2.11
C ARG A 327 -23.16 -18.72 -3.06
N GLN A 328 -24.13 -17.81 -2.96
CA GLN A 328 -24.18 -16.60 -3.79
C GLN A 328 -23.02 -15.64 -3.48
N ILE A 329 -22.71 -15.40 -2.20
CA ILE A 329 -21.58 -14.57 -1.75
C ILE A 329 -20.26 -15.15 -2.30
N ARG A 330 -20.05 -16.46 -2.20
CA ARG A 330 -18.84 -17.12 -2.73
C ARG A 330 -18.72 -16.92 -4.25
N GLN A 331 -19.78 -17.19 -5.00
CA GLN A 331 -19.77 -17.07 -6.46
C GLN A 331 -19.55 -15.63 -6.94
N GLU A 332 -20.19 -14.65 -6.31
CA GLU A 332 -19.99 -13.22 -6.62
C GLU A 332 -18.56 -12.78 -6.25
N ALA A 333 -18.03 -13.20 -5.09
CA ALA A 333 -16.66 -12.89 -4.68
C ALA A 333 -15.61 -13.50 -5.62
N GLU A 334 -15.74 -14.79 -5.98
CA GLU A 334 -14.82 -15.46 -6.92
C GLU A 334 -14.80 -14.78 -8.30
N SER A 335 -15.99 -14.45 -8.84
CA SER A 335 -16.10 -13.69 -10.09
C SER A 335 -15.44 -12.31 -9.98
N LEU A 336 -15.70 -11.60 -8.89
CA LEU A 336 -15.23 -10.24 -8.67
C LEU A 336 -13.72 -10.15 -8.45
N ILE A 337 -13.11 -11.13 -7.77
CA ILE A 337 -11.64 -11.23 -7.60
C ILE A 337 -10.96 -11.28 -8.98
N THR A 338 -11.41 -12.16 -9.87
CA THR A 338 -10.86 -12.25 -11.23
C THR A 338 -10.98 -10.92 -11.99
N HIS A 339 -12.17 -10.32 -12.00
CA HIS A 339 -12.40 -9.05 -12.70
C HIS A 339 -11.60 -7.87 -12.12
N LEU A 340 -11.40 -7.81 -10.80
CA LEU A 340 -10.60 -6.76 -10.17
C LEU A 340 -9.10 -6.92 -10.50
N GLY A 341 -8.60 -8.16 -10.60
CA GLY A 341 -7.27 -8.47 -11.09
C GLY A 341 -7.06 -7.99 -12.53
N ASP A 342 -7.98 -8.34 -13.44
CA ASP A 342 -7.92 -7.90 -14.86
C ASP A 342 -7.94 -6.36 -15.02
N LEU A 343 -8.51 -5.64 -14.06
CA LEU A 343 -8.61 -4.17 -14.05
C LEU A 343 -7.46 -3.46 -13.32
N GLY A 344 -6.55 -4.21 -12.69
CA GLY A 344 -5.47 -3.69 -11.86
C GLY A 344 -5.95 -3.00 -10.57
N MET A 345 -7.09 -3.44 -10.02
CA MET A 345 -7.72 -2.88 -8.82
C MET A 345 -7.33 -3.70 -7.57
N GLU A 346 -6.02 -3.76 -7.29
CA GLU A 346 -5.46 -4.60 -6.22
C GLU A 346 -6.03 -4.27 -4.83
N ARG A 347 -6.17 -2.98 -4.48
CA ARG A 347 -6.69 -2.56 -3.17
C ARG A 347 -8.11 -3.07 -2.92
N GLU A 348 -8.98 -2.91 -3.91
CA GLU A 348 -10.35 -3.40 -3.89
C GLU A 348 -10.40 -4.94 -3.87
N MET A 349 -9.50 -5.61 -4.59
CA MET A 349 -9.40 -7.07 -4.60
C MET A 349 -8.97 -7.63 -3.24
N ILE A 350 -8.01 -6.99 -2.57
CA ILE A 350 -7.58 -7.34 -1.22
C ILE A 350 -8.73 -7.19 -0.21
N GLU A 351 -9.57 -6.16 -0.35
CA GLU A 351 -10.79 -6.00 0.47
C GLU A 351 -11.80 -7.14 0.23
N VAL A 352 -12.03 -7.53 -1.03
CA VAL A 352 -12.89 -8.66 -1.39
C VAL A 352 -12.34 -9.98 -0.85
N LEU A 353 -11.05 -10.26 -1.05
CA LEU A 353 -10.36 -11.45 -0.52
C LEU A 353 -10.47 -11.55 1.00
N ARG A 354 -10.23 -10.44 1.73
CA ARG A 354 -10.44 -10.34 3.18
C ARG A 354 -11.88 -10.69 3.56
N SER A 355 -12.86 -10.09 2.90
CA SER A 355 -14.29 -10.34 3.17
C SER A 355 -14.76 -11.76 2.84
N ALA A 356 -14.06 -12.44 1.93
CA ALA A 356 -14.31 -13.82 1.53
C ALA A 356 -13.58 -14.86 2.41
N GLY A 357 -12.76 -14.42 3.37
CA GLY A 357 -11.94 -15.29 4.22
C GLY A 357 -10.67 -15.84 3.55
N ARG A 358 -10.32 -15.35 2.36
CA ARG A 358 -9.07 -15.72 1.63
C ARG A 358 -7.91 -14.86 2.12
N ILE A 359 -7.66 -14.89 3.44
CA ILE A 359 -6.67 -14.05 4.12
C ILE A 359 -5.26 -14.26 3.57
N GLU A 360 -4.88 -15.52 3.33
CA GLU A 360 -3.54 -15.91 2.88
C GLU A 360 -3.14 -15.23 1.57
N GLU A 361 -4.01 -15.31 0.56
CA GLU A 361 -3.83 -14.65 -0.73
C GLU A 361 -3.91 -13.11 -0.65
N ALA A 362 -4.71 -12.57 0.29
CA ALA A 362 -4.74 -11.12 0.54
C ALA A 362 -3.41 -10.61 1.13
N VAL A 363 -2.82 -11.36 2.05
CA VAL A 363 -1.51 -11.11 2.66
C VAL A 363 -0.41 -11.24 1.61
N GLU A 364 -0.42 -12.30 0.80
CA GLU A 364 0.56 -12.51 -0.28
C GLU A 364 0.51 -11.39 -1.32
N ARG A 365 -0.68 -10.95 -1.74
CA ARG A 365 -0.83 -9.82 -2.68
C ARG A 365 -0.35 -8.50 -2.09
N LEU A 366 -0.70 -8.18 -0.84
CA LEU A 366 -0.14 -7.01 -0.14
C LEU A 366 1.40 -7.05 -0.08
N ALA A 367 1.98 -8.22 0.19
CA ALA A 367 3.43 -8.40 0.23
C ALA A 367 4.09 -8.35 -1.15
N ALA A 368 3.37 -8.70 -2.22
CA ALA A 368 3.82 -8.56 -3.61
C ALA A 368 3.78 -7.10 -4.09
N ASP A 369 2.79 -6.32 -3.64
CA ASP A 369 2.70 -4.85 -3.85
C ASP A 369 3.68 -4.04 -2.97
N GLY A 370 4.63 -4.72 -2.30
CA GLY A 370 5.62 -4.10 -1.41
C GLY A 370 5.08 -3.65 -0.05
N GLN A 371 3.79 -3.84 0.23
CA GLN A 371 3.13 -3.43 1.48
C GLN A 371 3.28 -4.48 2.60
N ALA A 372 4.47 -5.04 2.78
CA ALA A 372 4.71 -6.14 3.73
C ALA A 372 4.32 -5.82 5.18
N ALA A 373 4.39 -4.55 5.61
CA ALA A 373 3.90 -4.14 6.94
C ALA A 373 2.38 -4.23 7.07
N ALA A 374 1.62 -3.84 6.04
CA ALA A 374 0.17 -3.99 6.01
C ALA A 374 -0.23 -5.48 5.88
N ALA A 375 0.57 -6.27 5.16
CA ALA A 375 0.40 -7.73 5.08
C ALA A 375 0.57 -8.41 6.45
N ALA A 376 1.59 -8.01 7.23
CA ALA A 376 1.81 -8.49 8.59
C ALA A 376 0.65 -8.14 9.53
N GLU A 377 0.19 -6.89 9.51
CA GLU A 377 -0.96 -6.47 10.32
C GLU A 377 -2.27 -7.18 9.92
N LEU A 378 -2.54 -7.36 8.62
CA LEU A 378 -3.71 -8.12 8.17
C LEU A 378 -3.68 -9.57 8.65
N ALA A 379 -2.52 -10.22 8.60
CA ALA A 379 -2.35 -11.58 9.13
C ALA A 379 -2.57 -11.62 10.65
N ARG A 380 -2.06 -10.62 11.38
CA ARG A 380 -2.20 -10.48 12.85
C ARG A 380 -3.64 -10.21 13.28
N GLU A 381 -4.35 -9.30 12.61
CA GLU A 381 -5.80 -9.04 12.80
C GLU A 381 -6.67 -10.29 12.53
N SER A 382 -6.17 -11.21 11.71
CA SER A 382 -6.88 -12.44 11.31
C SER A 382 -6.42 -13.68 12.07
N GLU A 383 -5.65 -13.53 13.15
CA GLU A 383 -5.08 -14.61 13.98
C GLU A 383 -4.24 -15.64 13.18
N ARG A 384 -3.74 -15.26 12.00
CA ARG A 384 -2.84 -16.06 11.16
C ARG A 384 -1.39 -15.76 11.54
N TRP A 385 -1.01 -16.19 12.74
CA TRP A 385 0.33 -15.97 13.32
C TRP A 385 1.46 -16.48 12.42
N ASP A 386 1.24 -17.60 11.71
CA ASP A 386 2.18 -18.18 10.76
C ASP A 386 2.52 -17.24 9.59
N LEU A 387 1.51 -16.54 9.06
CA LEU A 387 1.66 -15.56 7.98
C LEU A 387 2.27 -14.25 8.52
N ALA A 388 1.83 -13.81 9.71
CA ALA A 388 2.34 -12.60 10.35
C ALA A 388 3.85 -12.70 10.60
N ALA A 389 4.32 -13.84 11.14
CA ALA A 389 5.74 -14.10 11.37
C ALA A 389 6.55 -14.03 10.07
N ARG A 390 6.14 -14.76 9.01
CA ARG A 390 6.80 -14.72 7.68
C ARG A 390 6.90 -13.31 7.09
N MET A 391 5.91 -12.45 7.33
CA MET A 391 5.95 -11.06 6.86
C MET A 391 6.89 -10.18 7.71
N LEU A 392 6.99 -10.42 9.03
CA LEU A 392 7.89 -9.70 9.93
C LEU A 392 9.37 -10.07 9.71
N GLU A 393 9.67 -11.34 9.41
CA GLU A 393 11.00 -11.79 8.95
C GLU A 393 11.46 -11.03 7.70
N ARG A 394 10.58 -10.92 6.70
CA ARG A 394 10.85 -10.15 5.45
C ARG A 394 11.08 -8.65 5.70
N LEU A 395 10.63 -8.12 6.84
CA LEU A 395 10.89 -6.75 7.31
C LEU A 395 12.08 -6.66 8.27
N SER A 396 12.76 -7.78 8.57
CA SER A 396 13.82 -7.90 9.57
C SER A 396 13.40 -7.46 10.99
N ARG A 397 12.09 -7.56 11.32
CA ARG A 397 11.52 -7.27 12.65
C ARG A 397 11.56 -8.54 13.51
N TRP A 398 12.77 -9.05 13.76
CA TRP A 398 13.01 -10.39 14.29
C TRP A 398 12.37 -10.67 15.67
N GLY A 399 12.39 -9.72 16.61
CA GLY A 399 11.74 -9.90 17.93
C GLY A 399 10.22 -10.09 17.82
N GLU A 400 9.55 -9.32 16.97
CA GLU A 400 8.11 -9.46 16.73
C GLU A 400 7.79 -10.72 15.90
N ALA A 401 8.68 -11.12 14.98
CA ALA A 401 8.58 -12.41 14.30
C ALA A 401 8.67 -13.59 15.29
N SER A 402 9.54 -13.49 16.31
CA SER A 402 9.62 -14.45 17.41
C SER A 402 8.32 -14.53 18.18
N ASP A 403 7.69 -13.40 18.53
CA ASP A 403 6.36 -13.39 19.19
C ASP A 403 5.31 -14.12 18.35
N MET A 404 5.26 -13.85 17.04
CA MET A 404 4.24 -14.44 16.15
C MET A 404 4.48 -15.93 15.94
N HIS A 405 5.73 -16.39 15.78
CA HIS A 405 6.04 -17.83 15.72
C HIS A 405 5.72 -18.55 17.04
N GLU A 406 5.97 -17.91 18.18
CA GLU A 406 5.63 -18.48 19.48
C GLU A 406 4.11 -18.66 19.63
N LEU A 407 3.30 -17.68 19.20
CA LEU A 407 1.84 -17.79 19.12
C LEU A 407 1.36 -18.83 18.09
N ALA A 408 2.10 -19.03 17.00
CA ALA A 408 1.84 -20.10 16.03
C ALA A 408 2.17 -21.51 16.55
N GLY A 409 2.84 -21.63 17.70
CA GLY A 409 3.40 -22.89 18.20
C GLY A 409 4.70 -23.34 17.50
N ALA A 410 5.25 -22.50 16.63
CA ALA A 410 6.48 -22.71 15.88
C ALA A 410 7.72 -22.34 16.73
N ILE A 411 7.91 -23.03 17.86
CA ILE A 411 8.86 -22.62 18.92
C ILE A 411 10.33 -22.62 18.45
N GLU A 412 10.71 -23.49 17.50
CA GLU A 412 12.06 -23.50 16.93
C GLU A 412 12.32 -22.23 16.08
N GLN A 413 11.38 -21.88 15.21
CA GLN A 413 11.43 -20.66 14.40
C GLN A 413 11.37 -19.39 15.29
N ALA A 414 10.62 -19.44 16.40
CA ALA A 414 10.64 -18.37 17.39
C ALA A 414 12.02 -18.21 18.03
N ALA A 415 12.68 -19.32 18.42
CA ALA A 415 14.01 -19.29 18.99
C ALA A 415 15.07 -18.74 18.01
N GLU A 416 15.01 -19.15 16.74
CA GLU A 416 15.89 -18.63 15.68
C GLU A 416 15.65 -17.14 15.42
N CYS A 417 14.40 -16.68 15.43
CA CYS A 417 14.08 -15.25 15.33
C CYS A 417 14.59 -14.45 16.53
N ALA A 418 14.49 -14.98 17.75
CA ALA A 418 15.06 -14.35 18.95
C ALA A 418 16.61 -14.29 18.89
N GLU A 419 17.26 -15.34 18.38
CA GLU A 419 18.71 -15.35 18.11
C GLU A 419 19.09 -14.27 17.09
N HIS A 420 18.35 -14.13 15.98
CA HIS A 420 18.56 -13.07 14.99
C HIS A 420 18.26 -11.66 15.50
N ALA A 421 17.39 -11.51 16.50
CA ALA A 421 17.13 -10.24 17.19
C ALA A 421 18.26 -9.83 18.17
N GLY A 422 19.17 -10.74 18.52
CA GLY A 422 20.14 -10.57 19.60
C GLY A 422 19.53 -10.76 21.01
N GLU A 423 18.32 -11.34 21.10
CA GLU A 423 17.63 -11.61 22.36
C GLU A 423 18.06 -12.97 22.95
N ASP A 424 19.37 -13.17 23.16
CA ASP A 424 19.95 -14.46 23.58
C ASP A 424 19.29 -15.07 24.83
N ALA A 425 18.88 -14.23 25.80
CA ALA A 425 18.18 -14.68 27.00
C ALA A 425 16.78 -15.26 26.70
N ARG A 426 16.12 -14.78 25.65
CA ARG A 426 14.83 -15.31 25.16
C ARG A 426 15.05 -16.56 24.32
N ALA A 427 16.00 -16.51 23.38
CA ALA A 427 16.38 -17.67 22.55
C ALA A 427 16.74 -18.89 23.42
N LEU A 428 17.52 -18.68 24.48
CA LEU A 428 17.84 -19.70 25.49
C LEU A 428 16.60 -20.35 26.12
N GLN A 429 15.60 -19.56 26.52
CA GLN A 429 14.36 -20.09 27.11
C GLN A 429 13.54 -20.90 26.10
N LEU A 430 13.50 -20.45 24.84
CA LEU A 430 12.79 -21.14 23.77
C LEU A 430 13.50 -22.45 23.38
N TYR A 431 14.82 -22.45 23.21
CA TYR A 431 15.60 -23.67 22.92
C TYR A 431 15.51 -24.71 24.05
N ARG A 432 15.48 -24.29 25.31
CA ARG A 432 15.25 -25.19 26.46
C ARG A 432 13.84 -25.80 26.47
N ARG A 433 12.81 -25.11 25.95
CA ARG A 433 11.44 -25.65 25.84
C ARG A 433 11.30 -26.73 24.78
N ILE A 434 12.18 -26.77 23.78
CA ILE A 434 12.18 -27.75 22.68
C ILE A 434 13.33 -28.75 22.76
N ASP A 435 14.02 -28.82 23.91
CA ASP A 435 15.13 -29.75 24.15
C ASP A 435 16.25 -29.64 23.09
N ARG A 436 16.71 -28.39 22.84
CA ARG A 436 17.83 -28.09 21.93
C ARG A 436 19.06 -27.54 22.67
N PRO A 437 19.76 -28.40 23.44
CA PRO A 437 20.87 -28.00 24.28
C PRO A 437 22.08 -27.49 23.50
N ASP A 438 22.28 -27.92 22.25
CA ASP A 438 23.28 -27.35 21.32
C ASP A 438 23.11 -25.84 21.15
N ARG A 439 21.92 -25.38 20.75
CA ARG A 439 21.62 -23.96 20.55
C ARG A 439 21.52 -23.20 21.88
N ALA A 440 20.97 -23.82 22.92
CA ALA A 440 20.92 -23.23 24.26
C ALA A 440 22.33 -22.92 24.81
N ALA A 441 23.28 -23.83 24.63
CA ALA A 441 24.67 -23.65 25.04
C ALA A 441 25.38 -22.51 24.26
N HIS A 442 25.07 -22.33 22.97
CA HIS A 442 25.55 -21.18 22.19
C HIS A 442 24.98 -19.85 22.72
N CYS A 443 23.69 -19.80 23.06
CA CYS A 443 23.06 -18.63 23.68
C CYS A 443 23.69 -18.32 25.06
N LEU A 444 23.88 -19.34 25.91
CA LEU A 444 24.57 -19.19 27.21
C LEU A 444 26.00 -18.65 27.07
N ALA A 445 26.76 -19.12 26.08
CA ALA A 445 28.10 -18.62 25.84
C ALA A 445 28.11 -17.16 25.40
N ARG A 446 27.18 -16.72 24.52
CA ARG A 446 27.04 -15.31 24.13
C ARG A 446 26.62 -14.41 25.30
N LEU A 447 25.83 -14.93 26.24
CA LEU A 447 25.51 -14.27 27.51
C LEU A 447 26.68 -14.22 28.51
N GLY A 448 27.85 -14.76 28.15
CA GLY A 448 29.08 -14.76 28.97
C GLY A 448 29.27 -16.00 29.85
N SER A 449 28.32 -16.94 29.86
CA SER A 449 28.33 -18.14 30.71
C SER A 449 28.87 -19.39 29.98
N LEU A 450 29.99 -19.26 29.24
CA LEU A 450 30.60 -20.40 28.54
C LEU A 450 30.89 -21.59 29.47
N GLN A 451 31.27 -21.32 30.72
CA GLN A 451 31.55 -22.36 31.71
C GLN A 451 30.34 -23.27 31.97
N ASP A 452 29.14 -22.69 32.06
CA ASP A 452 27.92 -23.43 32.35
C ASP A 452 27.37 -24.07 31.08
N ALA A 453 27.53 -23.41 29.92
CA ALA A 453 27.26 -24.00 28.61
C ALA A 453 28.06 -25.29 28.36
N LEU A 454 29.36 -25.30 28.68
CA LEU A 454 30.21 -26.49 28.57
C LEU A 454 29.82 -27.59 29.58
N ARG A 455 29.32 -27.23 30.77
CA ARG A 455 28.80 -28.20 31.76
C ARG A 455 27.48 -28.83 31.34
N GLU A 456 26.56 -28.06 30.75
CA GLU A 456 25.30 -28.59 30.23
C GLU A 456 25.58 -29.62 29.12
N LEU A 457 26.40 -29.27 28.12
CA LEU A 457 26.79 -30.19 27.05
C LEU A 457 27.57 -31.41 27.55
N HIS A 458 28.48 -31.25 28.52
CA HIS A 458 29.22 -32.37 29.10
C HIS A 458 28.32 -33.32 29.90
N GLY A 459 27.41 -32.79 30.71
CA GLY A 459 26.45 -33.57 31.51
C GLY A 459 25.49 -34.41 30.67
N GLU A 460 25.20 -33.98 29.43
CA GLU A 460 24.42 -34.73 28.44
C GLU A 460 25.28 -35.67 27.56
N GLY A 461 26.62 -35.60 27.65
CA GLY A 461 27.54 -36.37 26.82
C GLY A 461 27.76 -35.82 25.40
N ARG A 462 27.29 -34.61 25.09
CA ARG A 462 27.40 -33.92 23.79
C ARG A 462 28.78 -33.26 23.60
N LEU A 463 29.83 -34.07 23.67
CA LEU A 463 31.24 -33.62 23.59
C LEU A 463 31.63 -33.04 22.22
N ASP A 464 30.96 -33.46 21.14
CA ASP A 464 31.07 -32.87 19.80
C ASP A 464 30.60 -31.42 19.75
N ASP A 465 29.41 -31.15 20.29
CA ASP A 465 28.87 -29.80 20.40
C ASP A 465 29.72 -28.94 21.34
N ALA A 466 30.21 -29.49 22.45
CA ALA A 466 31.13 -28.78 23.33
C ALA A 466 32.44 -28.40 22.60
N CYS A 467 32.95 -29.27 21.74
CA CYS A 467 34.10 -28.98 20.87
C CYS A 467 33.80 -27.95 19.77
N ALA A 468 32.53 -27.79 19.37
CA ALA A 468 32.08 -26.81 18.36
C ALA A 468 31.70 -25.46 18.95
N LEU A 469 31.32 -25.42 20.23
CA LEU A 469 31.16 -24.21 21.04
C LEU A 469 32.51 -23.65 21.48
N LEU A 470 33.46 -24.52 21.83
CA LEU A 470 34.88 -24.25 21.64
C LEU A 470 35.20 -24.17 20.13
N ARG A 471 36.40 -23.70 19.75
CA ARG A 471 36.70 -23.21 18.37
C ARG A 471 35.89 -21.96 17.96
N SER A 472 34.56 -21.97 18.01
CA SER A 472 33.71 -20.82 17.62
C SER A 472 33.70 -19.68 18.63
N TYR A 473 33.71 -19.96 19.94
CA TYR A 473 33.77 -18.90 20.95
C TYR A 473 35.13 -18.17 20.93
N PRO A 474 35.16 -16.83 20.78
CA PRO A 474 36.41 -16.06 20.65
C PRO A 474 37.06 -15.68 21.98
N GLY A 475 36.33 -15.76 23.10
CA GLY A 475 36.82 -15.36 24.42
C GLY A 475 37.68 -16.40 25.15
N PRO A 476 38.14 -16.07 26.37
CA PRO A 476 39.01 -16.95 27.16
C PRO A 476 38.30 -18.25 27.58
N VAL A 477 39.05 -19.35 27.62
CA VAL A 477 38.53 -20.66 28.04
C VAL A 477 38.40 -20.71 29.57
N PRO A 478 37.22 -21.06 30.12
CA PRO A 478 36.99 -21.18 31.55
C PRO A 478 37.80 -22.33 32.17
N ASP A 479 38.02 -22.29 33.48
CA ASP A 479 38.80 -23.31 34.20
C ASP A 479 37.93 -24.55 34.50
N VAL A 480 37.70 -25.36 33.46
CA VAL A 480 36.96 -26.64 33.50
C VAL A 480 37.85 -27.79 32.99
N PRO A 481 38.93 -28.13 33.73
CA PRO A 481 39.99 -29.00 33.21
C PRO A 481 39.53 -30.42 32.87
N GLU A 482 38.61 -31.00 33.66
CA GLU A 482 38.05 -32.33 33.39
C GLU A 482 37.31 -32.36 32.04
N ILE A 483 36.43 -31.37 31.81
CA ILE A 483 35.66 -31.24 30.57
C ILE A 483 36.59 -31.05 29.36
N ILE A 484 37.62 -30.21 29.48
CA ILE A 484 38.61 -29.96 28.41
C ILE A 484 39.41 -31.24 28.08
N ILE A 485 39.78 -32.03 29.08
CA ILE A 485 40.47 -33.31 28.89
C ILE A 485 39.54 -34.33 28.23
N ASP A 486 38.28 -34.45 28.66
CA ASP A 486 37.28 -35.34 28.06
C ASP A 486 37.00 -35.00 26.60
N MET A 487 36.86 -33.71 26.28
CA MET A 487 36.73 -33.19 24.91
C MET A 487 37.93 -33.57 24.03
N ALA A 488 39.15 -33.43 24.55
CA ALA A 488 40.37 -33.78 23.83
C ALA A 488 40.51 -35.31 23.63
N ASN A 489 40.19 -36.09 24.66
CA ASN A 489 40.17 -37.56 24.59
C ASN A 489 39.14 -38.06 23.57
N TRP A 490 37.94 -37.46 23.56
CA TRP A 490 36.90 -37.74 22.57
C TRP A 490 37.39 -37.42 21.15
N ALA A 491 37.97 -36.25 20.91
CA ALA A 491 38.49 -35.85 19.60
C ALA A 491 39.62 -36.79 19.11
N ALA A 492 40.51 -37.21 20.02
CA ALA A 492 41.55 -38.20 19.72
C ALA A 492 40.96 -39.58 19.38
N SER A 493 39.95 -40.05 20.11
CA SER A 493 39.27 -41.33 19.84
C SER A 493 38.55 -41.37 18.49
N ARG A 494 38.13 -40.21 17.98
CA ARG A 494 37.54 -40.03 16.63
C ARG A 494 38.61 -39.98 15.52
N GLY A 495 39.90 -40.12 15.86
CA GLY A 495 41.02 -40.14 14.92
C GLY A 495 41.57 -38.77 14.53
N SER A 496 41.15 -37.68 15.20
CA SER A 496 41.63 -36.33 14.90
C SER A 496 42.53 -35.77 16.00
N LEU A 497 43.78 -36.24 16.02
CA LEU A 497 44.77 -35.80 17.00
C LEU A 497 45.02 -34.28 16.94
N ALA A 498 45.00 -33.69 15.75
CA ALA A 498 45.08 -32.24 15.55
C ALA A 498 43.94 -31.46 16.23
N GLN A 499 42.71 -31.99 16.25
CA GLN A 499 41.59 -31.36 16.97
C GLN A 499 41.75 -31.47 18.49
N ALA A 500 42.25 -32.61 18.99
CA ALA A 500 42.57 -32.78 20.41
C ALA A 500 43.64 -31.78 20.86
N ILE A 501 44.72 -31.64 20.08
CA ILE A 501 45.78 -30.64 20.30
C ILE A 501 45.18 -29.23 20.29
N ALA A 502 44.44 -28.83 19.26
CA ALA A 502 43.87 -27.48 19.16
C ALA A 502 42.91 -27.13 20.33
N CYS A 503 42.13 -28.11 20.81
CA CYS A 503 41.27 -27.96 21.99
C CYS A 503 42.09 -27.65 23.25
N LEU A 504 43.13 -28.45 23.51
CA LEU A 504 44.02 -28.29 24.65
C LEU A 504 44.86 -27.01 24.56
N GLN A 505 45.38 -26.68 23.36
CA GLN A 505 46.12 -25.44 23.11
C GLN A 505 45.29 -24.21 23.47
N ARG A 506 44.00 -24.16 23.10
CA ARG A 506 43.09 -23.06 23.48
C ARG A 506 42.89 -22.91 25.00
N ALA A 507 43.00 -23.98 25.77
CA ALA A 507 42.88 -23.95 27.23
C ALA A 507 44.20 -23.64 27.96
N VAL A 508 45.35 -23.81 27.28
CA VAL A 508 46.68 -23.89 27.90
C VAL A 508 47.64 -22.80 27.40
N ILE A 509 47.69 -22.54 26.10
CA ILE A 509 48.63 -21.59 25.47
C ILE A 509 48.11 -20.16 25.59
N GLY A 510 49.01 -19.19 25.78
CA GLY A 510 48.68 -17.77 25.94
C GLY A 510 48.07 -17.41 27.31
N VAL A 511 47.80 -18.39 28.18
CA VAL A 511 47.25 -18.16 29.53
C VAL A 511 48.21 -18.66 30.61
N ALA A 512 48.23 -17.96 31.74
CA ALA A 512 49.03 -18.34 32.90
C ALA A 512 48.61 -19.72 33.44
N LEU A 513 49.60 -20.54 33.78
CA LEU A 513 49.38 -21.80 34.47
C LEU A 513 48.81 -21.54 35.88
N GLN A 514 47.80 -22.33 36.22
CA GLN A 514 47.16 -22.39 37.53
C GLN A 514 46.88 -23.87 37.85
N PRO A 515 46.58 -24.24 39.11
CA PRO A 515 46.46 -25.65 39.51
C PRO A 515 45.48 -26.46 38.66
N GLY A 516 44.33 -25.89 38.27
CA GLY A 516 43.37 -26.55 37.37
C GLY A 516 43.94 -26.87 35.99
N ARG A 517 44.74 -25.95 35.43
CA ARG A 517 45.30 -26.07 34.06
C ARG A 517 46.54 -26.96 33.93
N LEU A 518 47.09 -27.49 35.03
CA LEU A 518 48.25 -28.39 34.98
C LEU A 518 47.92 -29.71 34.27
N ALA A 519 46.76 -30.32 34.56
CA ALA A 519 46.37 -31.57 33.92
C ALA A 519 46.13 -31.41 32.40
N PRO A 520 45.37 -30.41 31.91
CA PRO A 520 45.29 -30.10 30.47
C PRO A 520 46.65 -29.80 29.82
N ALA A 521 47.60 -29.17 30.52
CA ALA A 521 48.93 -28.88 29.98
C ALA A 521 49.80 -30.13 29.81
N VAL A 522 49.72 -31.08 30.76
CA VAL A 522 50.39 -32.40 30.62
C VAL A 522 49.69 -33.26 29.56
N GLU A 523 48.36 -33.14 29.41
CA GLU A 523 47.62 -33.78 28.32
C GLU A 523 48.07 -33.24 26.95
N LEU A 524 48.21 -31.91 26.81
CA LEU A 524 48.70 -31.27 25.59
C LEU A 524 50.07 -31.81 25.17
N ALA A 525 51.02 -31.88 26.11
CA ALA A 525 52.34 -32.44 25.84
C ALA A 525 52.28 -33.90 25.37
N ARG A 526 51.35 -34.71 25.92
CA ARG A 526 51.17 -36.10 25.48
C ARG A 526 50.66 -36.17 24.05
N ARG A 527 49.66 -35.35 23.70
CA ARG A 527 49.10 -35.31 22.35
C ARG A 527 50.09 -34.77 21.30
N LEU A 528 50.92 -33.79 21.67
CA LEU A 528 52.04 -33.34 20.83
C LEU A 528 53.08 -34.44 20.61
N HIS A 529 53.43 -35.21 21.65
CA HIS A 529 54.32 -36.36 21.50
C HIS A 529 53.72 -37.47 20.60
N GLU A 530 52.43 -37.80 20.78
CA GLU A 530 51.69 -38.72 19.91
C GLU A 530 51.66 -38.24 18.43
N ALA A 531 51.74 -36.94 18.18
CA ALA A 531 51.79 -36.35 16.84
C ALA A 531 53.21 -36.32 16.22
N GLY A 532 54.25 -36.68 16.98
CA GLY A 532 55.64 -36.55 16.56
C GLY A 532 56.28 -35.19 16.84
N GLU A 533 55.55 -34.23 17.43
CA GLU A 533 56.05 -32.89 17.79
C GLU A 533 56.78 -32.93 19.14
N HIS A 534 57.87 -33.68 19.21
CA HIS A 534 58.58 -33.97 20.46
C HIS A 534 59.19 -32.73 21.12
N ASP A 535 59.76 -31.80 20.34
CA ASP A 535 60.33 -30.56 20.86
C ASP A 535 59.26 -29.66 21.51
N ALA A 536 58.10 -29.50 20.84
CA ALA A 536 56.98 -28.74 21.37
C ALA A 536 56.37 -29.40 22.62
N ALA A 537 56.33 -30.73 22.67
CA ALA A 537 55.91 -31.48 23.85
C ALA A 537 56.85 -31.23 25.04
N LEU A 538 58.17 -31.22 24.81
CA LEU A 538 59.17 -30.90 25.84
C LEU A 538 59.05 -29.44 26.30
N GLU A 539 58.89 -28.48 25.41
CA GLU A 539 58.70 -27.06 25.77
C GLU A 539 57.47 -26.87 26.68
N GLN A 540 56.34 -27.53 26.38
CA GLN A 540 55.16 -27.47 27.25
C GLN A 540 55.40 -28.14 28.61
N LEU A 541 56.18 -29.23 28.67
CA LEU A 541 56.54 -29.88 29.94
C LEU A 541 57.51 -29.03 30.76
N GLU A 542 58.46 -28.34 30.13
CA GLU A 542 59.31 -27.36 30.81
C GLU A 542 58.51 -26.18 31.35
N ARG A 543 57.47 -25.73 30.63
CA ARG A 543 56.52 -24.73 31.14
C ARG A 543 55.77 -25.21 32.39
N VAL A 544 55.33 -26.48 32.40
CA VAL A 544 54.67 -27.10 33.57
C VAL A 544 55.65 -27.26 34.74
N LEU A 545 56.87 -27.74 34.49
CA LEU A 545 57.89 -27.97 35.52
C LEU A 545 58.54 -26.68 36.04
N GLY A 546 58.50 -25.60 35.25
CA GLY A 546 58.85 -24.24 35.70
C GLY A 546 57.81 -23.64 36.66
N TYR A 547 56.56 -24.12 36.62
CA TYR A 547 55.51 -23.77 37.57
C TYR A 547 55.52 -24.69 38.81
N ASP A 548 55.53 -26.01 38.60
CA ASP A 548 55.63 -27.04 39.64
C ASP A 548 56.68 -28.09 39.26
N TYR A 549 57.91 -27.87 39.73
CA TYR A 549 59.03 -28.80 39.53
C TYR A 549 58.76 -30.20 40.13
N SER A 550 57.88 -30.29 41.13
CA SER A 550 57.55 -31.56 41.78
C SER A 550 56.55 -32.41 40.99
N HIS A 551 55.91 -31.84 39.95
CA HIS A 551 54.79 -32.46 39.23
C HIS A 551 55.16 -33.82 38.62
N GLN A 552 54.73 -34.91 39.29
CA GLN A 552 55.07 -36.29 38.92
C GLN A 552 54.67 -36.65 37.47
N PRO A 553 53.42 -36.39 37.01
CA PRO A 553 53.01 -36.72 35.65
C PRO A 553 53.87 -36.07 34.56
N ALA A 554 54.26 -34.80 34.75
CA ALA A 554 55.10 -34.08 33.79
C ALA A 554 56.53 -34.64 33.75
N ARG A 555 57.13 -34.96 34.91
CA ARG A 555 58.47 -35.58 34.97
C ARG A 555 58.50 -36.96 34.35
N GLN A 556 57.47 -37.78 34.58
CA GLN A 556 57.34 -39.10 33.96
C GLN A 556 57.23 -39.00 32.44
N LEU A 557 56.34 -38.13 31.94
CA LEU A 557 56.15 -37.96 30.50
C LEU A 557 57.40 -37.38 29.83
N ARG A 558 58.08 -36.39 30.45
CA ARG A 558 59.34 -35.84 29.96
C ARG A 558 60.40 -36.94 29.76
N ALA A 559 60.60 -37.78 30.78
CA ALA A 559 61.58 -38.87 30.72
C ALA A 559 61.25 -39.91 29.62
N VAL A 560 59.97 -40.16 29.35
CA VAL A 560 59.52 -41.03 28.24
C VAL A 560 59.87 -40.40 26.88
N ILE A 561 59.62 -39.10 26.70
CA ILE A 561 59.92 -38.39 25.45
C ILE A 561 61.44 -38.31 25.21
N GLU A 562 62.22 -37.93 26.22
CA GLU A 562 63.69 -37.88 26.14
C GLU A 562 64.28 -39.26 25.79
N ALA A 563 63.77 -40.35 26.39
CA ALA A 563 64.20 -41.71 26.06
C ALA A 563 63.80 -42.14 24.64
N ALA A 564 62.63 -41.74 24.15
CA ALA A 564 62.18 -42.00 22.78
C ALA A 564 63.04 -41.25 21.76
N MET A 565 63.34 -39.96 22.01
CA MET A 565 64.21 -39.14 21.14
C MET A 565 65.64 -39.70 21.09
N ALA A 566 66.24 -40.00 22.24
CA ALA A 566 67.57 -40.62 22.28
C ALA A 566 67.63 -41.95 21.51
N SER A 567 66.55 -42.74 21.53
CA SER A 567 66.44 -43.98 20.76
C SER A 567 66.29 -43.74 19.25
N ALA A 568 65.66 -42.63 18.84
CA ALA A 568 65.48 -42.25 17.43
C ALA A 568 66.75 -41.62 16.81
N GLU A 569 67.49 -40.81 17.58
CA GLU A 569 68.76 -40.19 17.14
C GLU A 569 69.84 -41.23 16.83
N LEU A 570 69.83 -42.37 17.52
CA LEU A 570 70.70 -43.53 17.25
C LEU A 570 70.37 -44.26 15.92
N SER A 571 69.31 -43.88 15.21
CA SER A 571 68.77 -44.64 14.07
C SER A 571 68.77 -43.93 12.71
N SER A 572 69.23 -42.66 12.57
CA SER A 572 69.23 -42.01 11.24
C SER A 572 70.34 -40.99 10.97
N THR A 573 71.01 -41.15 9.82
CA THR A 573 71.87 -40.15 9.21
C THR A 573 71.07 -39.26 8.23
N ARG A 574 71.20 -37.93 8.37
CA ARG A 574 70.67 -36.84 7.52
C ARG A 574 70.94 -37.03 6.00
N PRO A 575 70.25 -36.33 5.04
CA PRO A 575 69.91 -34.89 5.15
C PRO A 575 68.58 -34.39 4.51
N ALA A 576 68.40 -33.07 4.59
CA ALA A 576 67.54 -32.18 3.80
C ALA A 576 66.01 -32.25 3.97
N ARG A 577 65.38 -31.07 3.94
CA ARG A 577 63.95 -30.86 3.70
C ARG A 577 63.82 -29.66 2.77
N ASP A 578 62.95 -29.80 1.78
CA ASP A 578 62.83 -28.91 0.63
C ASP A 578 62.07 -27.61 0.96
N ASP A 579 62.29 -26.61 0.12
CA ASP A 579 61.42 -25.43 0.02
C ASP A 579 60.00 -25.87 -0.35
N VAL A 580 58.99 -25.27 0.29
CA VAL A 580 57.58 -25.45 -0.07
C VAL A 580 57.01 -24.08 -0.43
N ASP A 581 56.75 -23.88 -1.72
CA ASP A 581 56.06 -22.69 -2.24
C ASP A 581 54.70 -22.52 -1.55
N TYR A 582 54.48 -21.35 -0.96
CA TYR A 582 53.14 -20.83 -0.72
C TYR A 582 52.79 -19.92 -1.91
N GLU A 583 51.70 -20.23 -2.63
CA GLU A 583 51.17 -19.35 -3.66
C GLU A 583 50.70 -18.03 -3.02
N ALA A 584 51.53 -16.99 -3.12
CA ALA A 584 51.22 -15.68 -2.56
C ALA A 584 50.23 -14.91 -3.44
N GLU A 585 49.15 -14.41 -2.82
CA GLU A 585 48.29 -13.40 -3.45
C GLU A 585 49.08 -12.14 -3.82
N ARG A 586 48.59 -11.37 -4.79
CA ARG A 586 49.33 -10.24 -5.35
C ARG A 586 49.67 -9.19 -4.27
N PRO A 587 50.96 -8.87 -4.05
CA PRO A 587 51.35 -7.92 -3.02
C PRO A 587 50.76 -6.52 -3.28
N SER A 588 50.32 -5.90 -2.18
CA SER A 588 49.89 -4.51 -2.11
C SER A 588 51.03 -3.55 -2.54
N PRO A 589 50.72 -2.30 -2.95
CA PRO A 589 51.75 -1.33 -3.33
C PRO A 589 52.81 -1.05 -2.25
N ALA A 590 52.45 -1.20 -0.96
CA ALA A 590 53.37 -1.07 0.17
C ALA A 590 54.43 -2.18 0.20
N GLN A 591 54.05 -3.43 -0.10
CA GLN A 591 54.96 -4.58 -0.17
C GLN A 591 55.98 -4.48 -1.32
N GLN A 592 55.77 -3.58 -2.31
CA GLN A 592 56.76 -3.32 -3.37
C GLN A 592 57.89 -2.36 -2.94
N ARG A 593 57.72 -1.64 -1.81
CA ARG A 593 58.73 -0.71 -1.27
C ARG A 593 59.76 -1.38 -0.38
N TYR A 594 59.43 -2.51 0.24
CA TYR A 594 60.26 -3.13 1.27
C TYR A 594 60.68 -4.54 0.88
N GLU A 595 61.96 -4.71 0.53
CA GLU A 595 62.55 -6.02 0.26
C GLU A 595 62.96 -6.68 1.59
N ILE A 596 62.31 -7.78 1.97
CA ILE A 596 62.61 -8.53 3.19
C ILE A 596 63.95 -9.25 3.02
N LEU A 597 64.91 -8.97 3.90
CA LEU A 597 66.27 -9.54 3.85
C LEU A 597 66.44 -10.74 4.79
N THR A 598 65.94 -10.64 6.03
CA THR A 598 66.05 -11.73 7.03
C THR A 598 65.08 -11.51 8.21
N GLU A 599 64.69 -12.58 8.90
CA GLU A 599 63.92 -12.51 10.14
C GLU A 599 64.86 -12.19 11.32
N LEU A 600 64.57 -11.12 12.06
CA LEU A 600 65.31 -10.70 13.25
C LEU A 600 64.78 -11.34 14.54
N GLY A 601 63.49 -11.70 14.57
CA GLY A 601 62.89 -12.35 15.73
C GLY A 601 61.37 -12.50 15.61
N ARG A 602 60.82 -13.39 16.46
CA ARG A 602 59.42 -13.81 16.44
C ARG A 602 58.88 -13.86 17.85
N GLY A 603 57.68 -13.32 18.07
CA GLY A 603 57.06 -13.27 19.40
C GLY A 603 55.53 -13.26 19.33
N GLY A 604 54.88 -13.13 20.49
CA GLY A 604 53.41 -13.18 20.59
C GLY A 604 52.68 -12.10 19.78
N MET A 605 53.29 -10.93 19.62
CA MET A 605 52.69 -9.78 18.92
C MET A 605 53.01 -9.72 17.42
N GLY A 606 53.89 -10.57 16.89
CA GLY A 606 54.32 -10.44 15.49
C GLY A 606 55.63 -11.12 15.12
N VAL A 607 56.06 -10.86 13.89
CA VAL A 607 57.38 -11.20 13.38
C VAL A 607 58.11 -9.90 13.02
N VAL A 608 59.39 -9.81 13.37
CA VAL A 608 60.25 -8.67 13.04
C VAL A 608 61.25 -9.09 11.98
N TYR A 609 61.29 -8.35 10.88
CA TYR A 609 62.19 -8.55 9.76
C TYR A 609 63.18 -7.38 9.64
N ARG A 610 64.39 -7.66 9.16
CA ARG A 610 65.25 -6.65 8.53
C ARG A 610 64.86 -6.57 7.07
N ALA A 611 64.64 -5.36 6.58
CA ALA A 611 64.26 -5.11 5.19
C ALA A 611 65.07 -3.94 4.61
N ARG A 612 65.07 -3.85 3.28
CA ARG A 612 65.61 -2.71 2.52
C ARG A 612 64.44 -1.85 2.07
N ASP A 613 64.41 -0.58 2.48
CA ASP A 613 63.53 0.43 1.86
C ASP A 613 64.10 0.75 0.48
N THR A 614 63.50 0.22 -0.59
CA THR A 614 63.99 0.33 -1.96
C THR A 614 63.89 1.75 -2.51
N ARG A 615 63.10 2.63 -1.85
CA ARG A 615 62.91 4.04 -2.23
C ARG A 615 63.90 4.97 -1.53
N LEU A 616 64.32 4.64 -0.31
CA LEU A 616 65.27 5.42 0.49
C LEU A 616 66.66 4.76 0.59
N GLU A 617 66.87 3.62 -0.08
CA GLU A 617 68.11 2.84 -0.15
C GLU A 617 68.77 2.55 1.21
N ARG A 618 67.95 2.33 2.24
CA ARG A 618 68.38 2.14 3.63
C ARG A 618 67.79 0.89 4.25
N ASP A 619 68.48 0.38 5.26
CA ASP A 619 68.00 -0.76 6.05
C ASP A 619 67.00 -0.27 7.11
N VAL A 620 65.91 -1.02 7.26
CA VAL A 620 64.83 -0.77 8.21
C VAL A 620 64.46 -2.06 8.92
N ALA A 621 63.89 -1.94 10.12
CA ALA A 621 63.21 -3.06 10.79
C ALA A 621 61.71 -2.94 10.52
N ILE A 622 61.06 -4.06 10.17
CA ILE A 622 59.62 -4.14 9.89
C ILE A 622 59.01 -5.13 10.87
N LYS A 623 58.07 -4.67 11.69
CA LYS A 623 57.31 -5.50 12.63
C LYS A 623 55.90 -5.73 12.08
N VAL A 624 55.63 -6.94 11.63
CA VAL A 624 54.32 -7.37 11.08
C VAL A 624 53.44 -7.85 12.23
N LEU A 625 52.25 -7.26 12.37
CA LEU A 625 51.30 -7.52 13.44
C LEU A 625 50.30 -8.60 12.99
N ARG A 626 50.18 -9.70 13.75
CA ARG A 626 49.53 -10.95 13.28
C ARG A 626 48.01 -10.91 13.16
N THR A 627 47.34 -10.03 13.90
CA THR A 627 45.88 -9.83 13.81
C THR A 627 45.56 -8.47 14.43
N THR A 628 44.82 -7.62 13.71
CA THR A 628 44.29 -6.37 14.24
C THR A 628 42.94 -6.10 13.60
N SER A 629 41.88 -6.02 14.41
CA SER A 629 40.58 -5.48 13.96
C SER A 629 40.73 -4.02 13.51
N PRO A 630 39.79 -3.47 12.71
CA PRO A 630 39.83 -2.07 12.30
C PRO A 630 39.89 -1.07 13.48
N GLU A 631 39.28 -1.41 14.63
CA GLU A 631 39.34 -0.58 15.83
C GLU A 631 40.69 -0.64 16.55
N GLU A 632 41.33 -1.81 16.59
CA GLU A 632 42.68 -1.96 17.14
C GLU A 632 43.71 -1.28 16.23
N ALA A 633 43.57 -1.44 14.92
CA ALA A 633 44.43 -0.76 13.93
C ALA A 633 44.37 0.76 14.07
N ALA A 634 43.18 1.36 14.22
CA ALA A 634 43.04 2.80 14.43
C ALA A 634 43.67 3.30 15.74
N ARG A 635 43.66 2.47 16.81
CA ARG A 635 44.32 2.79 18.09
C ARG A 635 45.84 2.65 17.99
N LEU A 636 46.32 1.59 17.35
CA LEU A 636 47.74 1.36 17.06
C LEU A 636 48.32 2.46 16.16
N GLU A 637 47.55 2.94 15.17
CA GLU A 637 47.94 4.08 14.34
C GLU A 637 48.09 5.36 15.18
N GLN A 638 47.22 5.60 16.17
CA GLN A 638 47.37 6.73 17.11
C GLN A 638 48.58 6.58 18.03
N GLU A 639 48.84 5.39 18.57
CA GLU A 639 50.01 5.15 19.43
C GLU A 639 51.33 5.20 18.63
N ALA A 640 51.35 4.66 17.40
CA ALA A 640 52.49 4.78 16.48
C ALA A 640 52.74 6.24 16.07
N LYS A 641 51.69 7.04 15.80
CA LYS A 641 51.82 8.49 15.57
C LYS A 641 52.39 9.23 16.77
N ALA A 642 51.96 8.90 17.99
CA ALA A 642 52.50 9.49 19.21
C ALA A 642 53.99 9.15 19.37
N ALA A 643 54.37 7.87 19.25
CA ALA A 643 55.75 7.40 19.35
C ALA A 643 56.65 7.94 18.21
N ALA A 644 56.12 8.13 17.00
CA ALA A 644 56.86 8.73 15.88
C ALA A 644 57.24 10.21 16.08
N THR A 645 56.65 10.90 17.06
CA THR A 645 57.11 12.26 17.44
C THR A 645 58.41 12.26 18.25
N LEU A 646 58.82 11.11 18.78
CA LEU A 646 60.02 10.99 19.62
C LEU A 646 61.28 10.92 18.76
N ASN A 647 62.14 11.94 18.87
CA ASN A 647 63.45 11.96 18.22
C ASN A 647 64.56 12.08 19.27
N HIS A 648 65.07 10.93 19.71
CA HIS A 648 66.10 10.84 20.75
C HIS A 648 67.12 9.75 20.42
N PRO A 649 68.43 9.96 20.62
CA PRO A 649 69.45 8.93 20.33
C PRO A 649 69.22 7.62 21.10
N GLY A 650 68.60 7.68 22.28
CA GLY A 650 68.26 6.49 23.10
C GLY A 650 66.94 5.79 22.73
N ILE A 651 66.21 6.25 21.71
CA ILE A 651 64.90 5.71 21.29
C ILE A 651 65.00 5.27 19.82
N VAL A 652 64.31 4.20 19.45
CA VAL A 652 64.16 3.77 18.04
C VAL A 652 63.16 4.66 17.33
N THR A 653 63.57 5.22 16.19
CA THR A 653 62.70 6.09 15.37
C THR A 653 61.69 5.25 14.58
N ILE A 654 60.40 5.55 14.70
CA ILE A 654 59.36 4.99 13.82
C ILE A 654 59.30 5.80 12.53
N TYR A 655 59.24 5.13 11.39
CA TYR A 655 59.19 5.75 10.06
C TYR A 655 57.82 5.67 9.41
N ASP A 656 57.09 4.56 9.58
CA ASP A 656 55.83 4.31 8.88
C ASP A 656 54.92 3.35 9.64
N PHE A 657 53.60 3.46 9.38
CA PHE A 657 52.57 2.50 9.78
C PHE A 657 51.62 2.30 8.60
N GLU A 658 51.70 1.14 7.95
CA GLU A 658 50.99 0.83 6.72
C GLU A 658 50.26 -0.53 6.81
N ALA A 659 49.27 -0.75 5.95
CA ALA A 659 48.63 -2.05 5.77
C ALA A 659 49.42 -2.90 4.75
N GLY A 660 49.62 -4.18 5.05
CA GLY A 660 50.39 -5.13 4.23
C GLY A 660 50.85 -6.35 5.03
N PHE A 661 51.39 -7.37 4.35
CA PHE A 661 51.81 -8.64 4.96
C PHE A 661 50.70 -9.28 5.81
N ASP A 662 49.50 -9.41 5.23
CA ASP A 662 48.28 -9.99 5.81
C ASP A 662 47.76 -9.30 7.09
N GLY A 663 48.20 -8.07 7.35
CA GLY A 663 47.74 -7.24 8.47
C GLY A 663 48.21 -5.80 8.35
N TYR A 664 48.74 -5.27 9.45
CA TYR A 664 49.42 -3.98 9.51
C TYR A 664 50.87 -4.18 9.94
N PHE A 665 51.76 -3.30 9.48
CA PHE A 665 53.17 -3.33 9.84
C PHE A 665 53.70 -1.96 10.22
N ILE A 666 54.67 -1.97 11.15
CA ILE A 666 55.42 -0.79 11.58
C ILE A 666 56.81 -0.86 10.98
N THR A 667 57.21 0.18 10.25
CA THR A 667 58.59 0.36 9.77
C THR A 667 59.34 1.28 10.73
N MET A 668 60.52 0.86 11.18
CA MET A 668 61.33 1.58 12.16
C MET A 668 62.83 1.53 11.84
N GLU A 669 63.62 2.31 12.57
CA GLU A 669 65.08 2.32 12.53
C GLU A 669 65.67 0.92 12.76
N TYR A 670 66.43 0.39 11.80
CA TYR A 670 67.23 -0.81 12.02
C TYR A 670 68.46 -0.44 12.86
N VAL A 671 68.47 -0.89 14.11
CA VAL A 671 69.60 -0.73 15.02
C VAL A 671 70.44 -2.02 15.04
N PRO A 672 71.71 -1.99 14.59
CA PRO A 672 72.61 -3.11 14.79
C PRO A 672 72.98 -3.21 16.28
N GLY A 673 72.38 -4.14 16.99
CA GLY A 673 72.59 -4.36 18.43
C GLY A 673 71.91 -5.64 18.93
N GLU A 674 72.20 -6.01 20.17
CA GLU A 674 71.63 -7.20 20.83
C GLU A 674 70.69 -6.78 21.98
N PRO A 675 69.57 -7.47 22.22
CA PRO A 675 68.73 -7.24 23.40
C PRO A 675 69.49 -7.37 24.72
N LEU A 676 69.25 -6.47 25.68
CA LEU A 676 69.99 -6.42 26.95
C LEU A 676 69.78 -7.67 27.83
N ASP A 677 68.65 -8.38 27.72
CA ASP A 677 68.46 -9.66 28.41
C ASP A 677 69.44 -10.75 27.92
N THR A 678 69.79 -10.69 26.64
CA THR A 678 70.67 -11.61 25.96
C THR A 678 72.12 -11.22 26.21
N VAL A 679 72.47 -9.94 26.11
CA VAL A 679 73.80 -9.45 26.52
C VAL A 679 74.06 -9.71 28.01
N ALA A 680 73.09 -9.52 28.90
CA ALA A 680 73.25 -9.82 30.33
C ALA A 680 73.50 -11.31 30.61
N ARG A 681 72.98 -12.20 29.75
CA ARG A 681 73.13 -13.65 29.87
C ARG A 681 74.41 -14.18 29.21
N THR A 682 74.81 -13.64 28.06
CA THR A 682 75.92 -14.15 27.24
C THR A 682 77.22 -13.36 27.41
N GLN A 683 77.12 -12.07 27.73
CA GLN A 683 78.24 -11.10 27.79
C GLN A 683 78.10 -10.16 29.02
N PRO A 684 77.88 -10.65 30.26
CA PRO A 684 77.57 -9.80 31.42
C PRO A 684 78.62 -8.70 31.69
N GLU A 685 79.89 -8.97 31.44
CA GLU A 685 80.99 -7.99 31.62
C GLU A 685 80.87 -6.77 30.68
N ARG A 686 80.26 -6.94 29.50
CA ARG A 686 80.01 -5.85 28.54
C ARG A 686 79.07 -4.80 29.14
N ILE A 687 78.11 -5.23 29.96
CA ILE A 687 77.19 -4.35 30.70
C ILE A 687 77.87 -3.83 31.97
N ARG A 688 78.48 -4.69 32.78
CA ARG A 688 79.13 -4.30 34.06
C ARG A 688 80.13 -3.15 33.89
N THR A 689 80.98 -3.24 32.87
CA THR A 689 82.01 -2.23 32.56
C THR A 689 81.42 -0.84 32.26
N ASN A 690 80.20 -0.78 31.70
CA ASN A 690 79.54 0.46 31.29
C ASN A 690 78.21 0.70 32.03
N LEU A 691 78.05 0.07 33.20
CA LEU A 691 76.77 -0.02 33.91
C LEU A 691 76.14 1.36 34.12
N VAL A 692 76.79 2.25 34.87
CA VAL A 692 76.23 3.58 35.19
C VAL A 692 75.94 4.40 33.93
N PRO A 693 76.85 4.52 32.93
CA PRO A 693 76.52 5.15 31.64
C PRO A 693 75.31 4.53 30.91
N ILE A 694 75.13 3.22 30.96
CA ILE A 694 73.94 2.53 30.42
C ILE A 694 72.68 2.98 31.19
N LEU A 695 72.68 2.95 32.53
CA LEU A 695 71.50 3.30 33.33
C LEU A 695 71.11 4.78 33.16
N VAL A 696 72.09 5.69 33.09
CA VAL A 696 71.85 7.13 32.87
C VAL A 696 71.19 7.38 31.51
N ARG A 697 71.67 6.75 30.44
CA ARG A 697 71.08 6.91 29.09
C ARG A 697 69.68 6.31 28.97
N LEU A 698 69.39 5.22 29.71
CA LEU A 698 68.02 4.69 29.80
C LEU A 698 67.08 5.65 30.52
N ALA A 699 67.49 6.20 31.67
CA ALA A 699 66.69 7.19 32.39
C ALA A 699 66.49 8.48 31.58
N ASP A 700 67.50 8.92 30.83
CA ASP A 700 67.45 10.08 29.93
C ASP A 700 66.46 9.87 28.76
N ALA A 701 66.48 8.69 28.13
CA ALA A 701 65.53 8.33 27.08
C ALA A 701 64.08 8.23 27.59
N VAL A 702 63.87 7.63 28.78
CA VAL A 702 62.54 7.58 29.41
C VAL A 702 62.05 8.98 29.81
N ALA A 703 62.93 9.83 30.35
CA ALA A 703 62.60 11.22 30.67
C ALA A 703 62.25 12.04 29.42
N TYR A 704 62.95 11.83 28.31
CA TYR A 704 62.61 12.45 27.03
C TYR A 704 61.20 12.05 26.57
N ALA A 705 60.83 10.76 26.64
CA ALA A 705 59.49 10.30 26.28
C ALA A 705 58.40 10.90 27.21
N HIS A 706 58.66 10.94 28.52
CA HIS A 706 57.72 11.51 29.51
C HIS A 706 57.47 13.01 29.28
N ARG A 707 58.48 13.78 28.88
CA ARG A 707 58.33 15.21 28.49
C ARG A 707 57.46 15.41 27.24
N HIS A 708 57.35 14.40 26.39
CA HIS A 708 56.45 14.39 25.22
C HIS A 708 55.13 13.65 25.50
N HIS A 709 54.81 13.41 26.78
CA HIS A 709 53.60 12.73 27.24
C HIS A 709 53.43 11.27 26.78
N VAL A 710 54.51 10.60 26.36
CA VAL A 710 54.52 9.18 25.98
C VAL A 710 55.01 8.33 27.16
N VAL A 711 54.23 7.31 27.54
CA VAL A 711 54.55 6.32 28.59
C VAL A 711 54.77 4.96 27.91
N HIS A 712 55.85 4.26 28.27
CA HIS A 712 56.29 3.04 27.59
C HIS A 712 55.45 1.80 27.94
N ARG A 713 55.08 1.64 29.22
CA ARG A 713 54.24 0.56 29.79
C ARG A 713 54.84 -0.86 29.81
N ASP A 714 55.67 -1.26 28.84
CA ASP A 714 56.36 -2.58 28.82
C ASP A 714 57.90 -2.45 28.81
N LEU A 715 58.47 -1.69 29.74
CA LEU A 715 59.92 -1.50 29.80
C LEU A 715 60.62 -2.67 30.49
N LYS A 716 61.46 -3.40 29.74
CA LYS A 716 62.21 -4.58 30.21
C LYS A 716 63.50 -4.76 29.40
N PRO A 717 64.51 -5.52 29.89
CA PRO A 717 65.77 -5.68 29.16
C PRO A 717 65.63 -6.27 27.74
N GLY A 718 64.62 -7.10 27.48
CA GLY A 718 64.34 -7.62 26.12
C GLY A 718 63.85 -6.56 25.12
N ASN A 719 63.28 -5.44 25.59
CA ASN A 719 62.83 -4.32 24.74
C ASN A 719 63.89 -3.20 24.63
N ILE A 720 65.15 -3.49 24.97
CA ILE A 720 66.25 -2.53 24.95
C ILE A 720 67.43 -3.16 24.23
N LEU A 721 67.85 -2.57 23.11
CA LEU A 721 69.06 -3.00 22.39
C LEU A 721 70.30 -2.30 22.93
N LEU A 722 71.41 -3.04 22.96
CA LEU A 722 72.75 -2.51 23.18
C LEU A 722 73.58 -2.64 21.89
N THR A 723 74.01 -1.51 21.34
CA THR A 723 74.82 -1.48 20.11
C THR A 723 76.26 -1.95 20.38
N PRO A 724 77.03 -2.30 19.32
CA PRO A 724 78.47 -2.53 19.43
C PRO A 724 79.23 -1.31 20.00
N THR A 725 78.72 -0.10 19.81
CA THR A 725 79.29 1.15 20.36
C THR A 725 78.84 1.45 21.80
N GLN A 726 78.29 0.47 22.51
CA GLN A 726 77.78 0.60 23.88
C GLN A 726 76.62 1.60 24.05
N GLU A 727 75.92 1.99 22.98
CA GLU A 727 74.71 2.82 23.06
C GLU A 727 73.47 1.98 23.34
N VAL A 728 72.51 2.56 24.05
CA VAL A 728 71.21 1.93 24.34
C VAL A 728 70.13 2.48 23.40
N LYS A 729 69.24 1.60 22.93
CA LYS A 729 68.10 1.94 22.08
C LYS A 729 66.85 1.24 22.61
N ILE A 730 65.90 2.00 23.12
CA ILE A 730 64.61 1.49 23.61
C ILE A 730 63.67 1.24 22.41
N LEU A 731 63.06 0.06 22.38
CA LEU A 731 62.10 -0.42 21.37
C LEU A 731 60.65 -0.24 21.83
N ASP A 732 59.69 -0.27 20.89
CA ASP A 732 58.28 -0.58 21.19
C ASP A 732 57.58 0.29 22.26
N PHE A 733 57.77 1.61 22.26
CA PHE A 733 57.01 2.53 23.11
C PHE A 733 55.48 2.39 22.89
N GLY A 734 54.76 1.93 23.92
CA GLY A 734 53.29 1.95 24.00
C GLY A 734 52.55 0.86 23.18
N ILE A 735 53.03 0.56 21.98
CA ILE A 735 52.37 -0.29 20.95
C ILE A 735 52.02 -1.70 21.45
N ALA A 736 52.80 -2.25 22.39
CA ALA A 736 52.60 -3.58 22.93
C ALA A 736 51.42 -3.67 23.92
N ALA A 737 51.31 -2.69 24.83
CA ALA A 737 50.62 -2.91 26.12
C ALA A 737 49.08 -2.80 26.08
N ARG A 738 48.47 -2.45 24.93
CA ARG A 738 47.00 -2.36 24.80
C ARG A 738 46.37 -3.47 23.97
N LEU A 739 47.15 -4.21 23.17
CA LEU A 739 46.70 -5.41 22.46
C LEU A 739 46.18 -6.49 23.43
N ASP A 740 46.73 -6.55 24.64
CA ASP A 740 46.28 -7.45 25.71
C ASP A 740 45.15 -6.87 26.59
N THR A 741 44.64 -5.65 26.29
CA THR A 741 43.55 -4.99 27.04
C THR A 741 42.20 -5.04 26.33
N GLY A 742 41.94 -6.13 25.59
CA GLY A 742 40.61 -6.47 25.09
C GLY A 742 39.62 -6.63 26.25
N ALA A 743 38.47 -5.97 26.15
CA ALA A 743 37.51 -5.80 27.26
C ALA A 743 37.04 -7.13 27.85
N SER A 744 37.66 -7.53 28.96
CA SER A 744 37.29 -8.70 29.75
C SER A 744 37.53 -8.39 31.23
N ALA A 745 36.57 -8.75 32.08
CA ALA A 745 36.58 -8.40 33.50
C ALA A 745 37.56 -9.30 34.29
N GLY A 746 38.82 -8.91 34.32
CA GLY A 746 39.89 -9.57 35.08
C GLY A 746 41.26 -9.26 34.48
N PRO A 747 42.35 -9.22 35.27
CA PRO A 747 43.67 -8.89 34.75
C PRO A 747 44.24 -10.07 33.94
N ALA A 748 43.98 -10.08 32.64
CA ALA A 748 44.65 -10.93 31.67
C ALA A 748 46.10 -10.43 31.49
N VAL A 749 46.98 -10.83 32.41
CA VAL A 749 48.39 -10.45 32.39
C VAL A 749 49.14 -11.24 31.31
N CYS A 750 49.12 -10.75 30.08
CA CYS A 750 50.10 -11.09 29.06
C CYS A 750 51.32 -10.17 29.18
N GLY A 751 52.51 -10.74 28.98
CA GLY A 751 53.79 -10.10 29.32
C GLY A 751 54.48 -10.77 30.51
N THR A 752 55.80 -10.63 30.60
CA THR A 752 56.58 -11.27 31.66
C THR A 752 56.41 -10.47 32.97
N PRO A 753 55.78 -11.02 34.03
CA PRO A 753 55.34 -10.23 35.20
C PRO A 753 56.49 -9.70 36.07
N TYR A 754 57.74 -10.06 35.76
CA TYR A 754 58.96 -9.67 36.46
C TYR A 754 59.25 -8.16 36.50
N TYR A 755 58.63 -7.36 35.61
CA TYR A 755 58.87 -5.91 35.51
C TYR A 755 57.61 -5.04 35.71
N MET A 756 56.42 -5.66 35.80
CA MET A 756 55.16 -4.93 35.87
C MET A 756 54.99 -4.18 37.18
N ALA A 757 54.53 -2.93 37.09
CA ALA A 757 54.25 -2.12 38.26
C ALA A 757 52.99 -2.59 39.00
N PRO A 758 52.91 -2.39 40.33
CA PRO A 758 51.75 -2.75 41.14
C PRO A 758 50.42 -2.15 40.63
N GLU A 759 50.45 -0.93 40.10
CA GLU A 759 49.29 -0.28 39.50
C GLU A 759 48.82 -0.94 38.19
N GLN A 760 49.74 -1.43 37.35
CA GLN A 760 49.40 -2.18 36.13
C GLN A 760 48.71 -3.49 36.46
N ILE A 761 49.25 -4.22 37.43
CA ILE A 761 48.69 -5.50 37.89
C ILE A 761 47.28 -5.30 38.48
N ARG A 762 47.00 -4.14 39.08
CA ARG A 762 45.68 -3.76 39.60
C ARG A 762 44.72 -3.21 38.54
N GLY A 763 45.15 -3.05 37.29
CA GLY A 763 44.35 -2.42 36.23
C GLY A 763 44.10 -0.92 36.44
N GLN A 764 44.99 -0.24 37.17
CA GLN A 764 44.93 1.21 37.41
C GLN A 764 45.64 1.98 36.26
N ASP A 765 45.36 3.28 36.14
CA ASP A 765 45.96 4.12 35.08
C ASP A 765 47.49 4.11 35.11
N THR A 766 48.09 3.82 33.94
CA THR A 766 49.55 3.86 33.77
C THR A 766 50.04 5.30 33.67
N THR A 767 51.07 5.65 34.44
CA THR A 767 51.63 7.01 34.53
C THR A 767 53.15 6.98 34.33
N PRO A 768 53.85 8.12 34.23
CA PRO A 768 55.32 8.16 34.26
C PRO A 768 55.95 7.36 35.43
N ALA A 769 55.29 7.30 36.59
CA ALA A 769 55.75 6.51 37.74
C ALA A 769 55.75 4.99 37.48
N THR A 770 54.93 4.52 36.54
CA THR A 770 54.87 3.11 36.09
C THR A 770 56.14 2.71 35.36
N ASP A 771 56.60 3.53 34.41
CA ASP A 771 57.87 3.30 33.72
C ASP A 771 59.07 3.40 34.67
N ILE A 772 59.01 4.26 35.70
CA ILE A 772 60.05 4.36 36.74
C ILE A 772 60.18 3.04 37.52
N TYR A 773 59.07 2.34 37.81
CA TYR A 773 59.10 1.03 38.44
C TYR A 773 59.67 -0.05 37.52
N ALA A 774 59.20 -0.11 36.27
CA ALA A 774 59.67 -1.06 35.27
C ALA A 774 61.16 -0.87 34.92
N LEU A 775 61.61 0.39 34.86
CA LEU A 775 63.03 0.75 34.80
C LEU A 775 63.74 0.25 36.07
N GLY A 776 63.22 0.51 37.27
CA GLY A 776 63.77 -0.01 38.53
C GLY A 776 63.99 -1.53 38.53
N ALA A 777 63.03 -2.31 38.04
CA ALA A 777 63.15 -3.76 37.90
C ALA A 777 64.20 -4.17 36.84
N THR A 778 64.28 -3.41 35.74
CA THR A 778 65.33 -3.55 34.72
C THR A 778 66.72 -3.27 35.31
N LEU A 779 66.92 -2.15 36.02
CA LEU A 779 68.18 -1.81 36.69
C LEU A 779 68.58 -2.87 37.73
N PHE A 780 67.60 -3.40 38.48
CA PHE A 780 67.80 -4.48 39.44
C PHE A 780 68.37 -5.74 38.77
N GLN A 781 67.86 -6.13 37.61
CA GLN A 781 68.37 -7.29 36.88
C GLN A 781 69.74 -7.02 36.24
N LEU A 782 69.95 -5.84 35.65
CA LEU A 782 71.26 -5.49 35.05
C LEU A 782 72.38 -5.44 36.10
N THR A 783 72.04 -5.23 37.37
CA THR A 783 73.00 -5.22 38.49
C THR A 783 73.17 -6.58 39.16
N THR A 784 72.10 -7.32 39.42
CA THR A 784 72.13 -8.58 40.19
C THR A 784 72.08 -9.86 39.34
N GLY A 785 71.85 -9.74 38.03
CA GLY A 785 71.68 -10.85 37.08
C GLY A 785 70.29 -11.47 37.04
N ARG A 786 69.38 -11.09 37.94
CA ARG A 786 68.00 -11.64 38.04
C ARG A 786 67.00 -10.55 38.42
N PRO A 787 65.72 -10.62 38.00
CA PRO A 787 64.73 -9.61 38.38
C PRO A 787 64.38 -9.69 39.89
N PRO A 788 63.83 -8.62 40.48
CA PRO A 788 63.67 -8.49 41.94
C PRO A 788 62.76 -9.57 42.54
N PHE A 789 61.79 -10.06 41.78
CA PHE A 789 60.95 -11.21 42.11
C PHE A 789 60.95 -12.16 40.92
N HIS A 790 61.40 -13.39 41.12
CA HIS A 790 61.52 -14.43 40.07
C HIS A 790 61.12 -15.83 40.53
N GLU A 791 60.76 -15.99 41.82
CA GLU A 791 60.37 -17.26 42.44
C GLU A 791 58.99 -17.15 43.09
N GLY A 792 58.22 -18.24 43.02
CA GLY A 792 56.86 -18.31 43.56
C GLY A 792 55.86 -17.42 42.79
N ASN A 793 54.82 -16.95 43.49
CA ASN A 793 53.82 -16.06 42.89
C ASN A 793 54.40 -14.66 42.64
N VAL A 794 54.95 -14.45 41.44
CA VAL A 794 55.57 -13.18 41.01
C VAL A 794 54.58 -12.03 41.07
N ILE A 795 53.34 -12.24 40.62
CA ILE A 795 52.30 -11.19 40.57
C ILE A 795 51.98 -10.70 41.99
N GLU A 796 51.78 -11.62 42.93
CA GLU A 796 51.60 -11.29 44.35
C GLU A 796 52.86 -10.63 44.94
N ALA A 797 54.05 -11.11 44.60
CA ALA A 797 55.31 -10.52 45.06
C ALA A 797 55.49 -9.06 44.59
N GLN A 798 55.12 -8.77 43.34
CA GLN A 798 55.08 -7.39 42.82
C GLN A 798 54.08 -6.54 43.62
N LEU A 799 52.93 -7.08 44.03
CA LEU A 799 51.93 -6.34 44.79
C LEU A 799 52.26 -6.12 46.28
N THR A 800 52.91 -7.10 46.95
CA THR A 800 52.97 -7.16 48.42
C THR A 800 54.37 -7.30 49.02
N LYS A 801 55.34 -7.90 48.34
CA LYS A 801 56.67 -8.18 48.91
C LYS A 801 57.63 -7.02 48.68
N GLN A 802 58.47 -6.72 49.68
CA GLN A 802 59.59 -5.79 49.50
C GLN A 802 60.68 -6.47 48.64
N PRO A 803 61.32 -5.73 47.71
CA PRO A 803 62.43 -6.26 46.91
C PRO A 803 63.64 -6.55 47.82
N PRO A 804 64.42 -7.61 47.54
CA PRO A 804 65.67 -7.85 48.25
C PRO A 804 66.69 -6.73 47.97
N ASP A 805 67.61 -6.47 48.90
CA ASP A 805 68.63 -5.42 48.72
C ASP A 805 69.65 -5.82 47.62
N PRO A 806 69.79 -5.03 46.53
CA PRO A 806 70.75 -5.29 45.46
C PRO A 806 72.19 -5.51 45.96
N ALA A 807 72.62 -4.81 47.01
CA ALA A 807 73.98 -4.90 47.53
C ALA A 807 74.28 -6.26 48.19
N THR A 808 73.25 -7.00 48.61
CA THR A 808 73.42 -8.37 49.14
C THR A 808 73.64 -9.41 48.04
N LEU A 809 73.26 -9.10 46.80
CA LEU A 809 73.32 -10.00 45.65
C LEU A 809 74.49 -9.68 44.71
N ALA A 810 74.83 -8.41 44.55
CA ALA A 810 75.96 -7.94 43.76
C ALA A 810 76.97 -7.21 44.66
N ARG A 811 78.06 -7.89 45.04
CA ARG A 811 79.07 -7.34 45.97
C ARG A 811 79.86 -6.16 45.40
N ASP A 812 79.98 -6.09 44.07
CA ASP A 812 80.74 -5.05 43.37
C ASP A 812 79.84 -3.87 42.91
N LEU A 813 78.66 -3.72 43.53
CA LEU A 813 77.70 -2.67 43.20
C LEU A 813 78.21 -1.28 43.66
N PRO A 814 78.22 -0.25 42.80
CA PRO A 814 78.60 1.10 43.19
C PRO A 814 77.78 1.65 44.36
N ALA A 815 78.46 2.27 45.32
CA ALA A 815 77.83 2.84 46.50
C ALA A 815 76.77 3.90 46.11
N GLY A 816 75.54 3.75 46.62
CA GLY A 816 74.41 4.61 46.31
C GLY A 816 73.47 4.08 45.21
N LEU A 817 73.89 3.11 44.38
CA LEU A 817 73.04 2.56 43.33
C LEU A 817 71.90 1.68 43.89
N GLY A 818 72.17 0.88 44.92
CA GLY A 818 71.16 0.05 45.60
C GLY A 818 69.94 0.85 46.10
N PRO A 819 70.13 1.91 46.91
CA PRO A 819 69.05 2.79 47.35
C PRO A 819 68.22 3.43 46.23
N ILE A 820 68.83 3.79 45.10
CA ILE A 820 68.12 4.33 43.93
C ILE A 820 67.20 3.26 43.32
N ILE A 821 67.72 2.05 43.10
CA ILE A 821 66.94 0.92 42.57
C ILE A 821 65.77 0.59 43.50
N LEU A 822 66.00 0.55 44.82
CA LEU A 822 64.96 0.29 45.82
C LEU A 822 63.87 1.37 45.82
N ARG A 823 64.23 2.66 45.69
CA ARG A 823 63.25 3.76 45.59
C ARG A 823 62.40 3.68 44.31
N CYS A 824 62.95 3.21 43.18
CA CYS A 824 62.15 2.95 41.98
C CYS A 824 61.13 1.82 42.19
N LEU A 825 61.49 0.81 42.99
CA LEU A 825 60.67 -0.38 43.27
C LEU A 825 59.67 -0.21 44.44
N GLU A 826 59.44 1.04 44.89
CA GLU A 826 58.41 1.35 45.87
C GLU A 826 57.00 0.98 45.37
N LYS A 827 56.17 0.42 46.26
CA LYS A 827 54.86 -0.13 45.89
C LYS A 827 53.79 0.93 45.68
N ASP A 828 53.98 2.06 46.35
CA ASP A 828 53.19 3.28 46.24
C ASP A 828 53.89 4.20 45.21
N PRO A 829 53.25 4.51 44.05
CA PRO A 829 53.82 5.40 43.04
C PRO A 829 54.28 6.75 43.59
N ALA A 830 53.62 7.29 44.63
CA ALA A 830 53.95 8.58 45.23
C ALA A 830 55.27 8.57 46.02
N ARG A 831 55.85 7.40 46.32
CA ARG A 831 57.13 7.24 47.04
C ARG A 831 58.35 7.06 46.12
N ARG A 832 58.11 6.87 44.82
CA ARG A 832 59.16 6.71 43.80
C ARG A 832 59.86 8.05 43.54
N PHE A 833 60.67 8.10 42.48
CA PHE A 833 61.11 9.38 41.92
C PHE A 833 59.91 10.11 41.31
N SER A 834 59.84 11.43 41.49
CA SER A 834 58.74 12.28 40.98
C SER A 834 58.73 12.39 39.46
N SER A 835 59.88 12.15 38.82
CA SER A 835 60.06 12.12 37.38
C SER A 835 61.25 11.24 37.01
N ALA A 836 61.32 10.81 35.75
CA ALA A 836 62.51 10.12 35.22
C ALA A 836 63.73 11.06 35.13
N ASP A 837 63.54 12.39 35.09
CA ASP A 837 64.62 13.37 35.20
C ASP A 837 65.29 13.34 36.58
N GLU A 838 64.51 13.28 37.67
CA GLU A 838 65.03 13.14 39.04
C GLU A 838 65.84 11.83 39.20
N LEU A 839 65.35 10.74 38.58
CA LEU A 839 66.06 9.45 38.54
C LEU A 839 67.37 9.54 37.73
N ARG A 840 67.35 10.18 36.56
CA ARG A 840 68.52 10.40 35.71
C ARG A 840 69.61 11.19 36.45
N GLU A 841 69.24 12.24 37.16
CA GLU A 841 70.15 13.04 37.98
C GLU A 841 70.72 12.24 39.15
N ALA A 842 69.90 11.45 39.85
CA ALA A 842 70.35 10.56 40.91
C ALA A 842 71.36 9.53 40.38
N LEU A 843 71.09 8.91 39.23
CA LEU A 843 72.01 7.95 38.58
C LEU A 843 73.32 8.61 38.13
N ALA A 844 73.26 9.82 37.53
CA ALA A 844 74.43 10.56 37.09
C ALA A 844 75.36 10.94 38.26
N SER A 845 74.80 11.18 39.45
CA SER A 845 75.58 11.52 40.66
C SER A 845 76.50 10.40 41.16
N ILE A 846 76.24 9.14 40.79
CA ILE A 846 77.10 8.00 41.14
C ILE A 846 78.44 8.06 40.39
N GLY A 847 78.44 8.55 39.14
CA GLY A 847 79.64 8.61 38.30
C GLY A 847 80.56 9.81 38.55
N GLN A 848 80.24 10.67 39.53
CA GLN A 848 80.96 11.90 39.85
C GLN A 848 81.63 11.86 41.24
N ARG A 849 81.74 10.69 41.87
CA ARG A 849 82.31 10.50 43.22
C ARG A 849 83.44 9.47 43.25
#